data_AF-L8HAI9-F1
#
_entry.id   AF-L8HAI9-F1
#
_cell.length_a   1.000
_cell.length_b   1.000
_cell.length_c   1.000
_cell.angle_alpha   90.00
_cell.angle_beta   90.00
_cell.angle_gamma   90.00
#
_symmetry.space_group_name_H-M   'P 1'
#
loop_
_entity.id
_entity.type
_entity.pdbx_description
1 polymer ?
#
loop_
_entity_poly.entity_id
_entity_poly.type
_entity_poly.pdbx_seq_one_letter_code
_entity_poly.pdbx_strand_id
1 'polypeptide(L)'
;MKVGLSAAVAVALLVSLVAAGALDASAPIPGFRPPAVPLVLMDPYMNVWLRGTNLTDTWATYWDGTVKALVGLVRIDGTAYRFMGPEGEAGGNLPQPIQQLSSTVYPTQSVFTFGAKGVELTVTFTTPLLTDDIEVMSRPVTYLTFSVRSTDHASHRVELYYDNTAEWCVNTVDQFVEWKRFSDSRTLEVMRIGTSAQPVLQRSGDGVGIDWGYVYVATEKNDPKLQTVISGGLESRNQFVSSGALPPKDDTRMPRAASDDWPVMAVRWSLTTGPSGEPVSRYLMLAYDDRFSIKWFGTPFPPYWNRNMRPDAVEMLETAAHDYTKLIVRCTTFDRSLVNELEQAGGQKYATIAALAYRQCAGGTKLVWNTKENKLWYFMKEISSDGDLSTVDVIYPASPFFLHFNPELLRLLLVPLLEYANNETSVLYNFPWAPHHLGEYPIGYILPKDQENMPVEETGNLFMMILGIVQRQKNDLTWLFPRYSKLLEMWAGYLVASLPDPGNQLCTDDFEGPSPHNANLAAKGVVGLSAYAKILETAGNTTVMADGPETGAFYYQRLAEKFMSQWMQLAATNATGVPHYKLEYDIAESWSLKYNIAYQKFVGLDIFPQAVINTELNYYMKQMNTYGVPLDVRSDFTKLDWESWVGAMSDNKDDWTTIIDKIYLFADTTPDRIPLTDWYWTSTGRFRGFIARPVLGAVYAKLLLHQQQ
;
A
#
# COMPACT_ATOMS: atom_id res chain seq x y z
N MET A 1 -45.39 27.67 13.46
CA MET A 1 -44.85 26.37 13.00
C MET A 1 -43.36 26.53 12.74
N LYS A 2 -42.51 26.16 13.70
CA LYS A 2 -41.07 25.96 13.48
C LYS A 2 -40.89 24.46 13.36
N VAL A 3 -40.71 23.96 12.13
CA VAL A 3 -40.40 22.55 11.91
C VAL A 3 -38.93 22.36 12.33
N GLY A 4 -38.72 21.79 13.51
CA GLY A 4 -37.40 21.33 13.92
C GLY A 4 -37.04 20.09 13.14
N LEU A 5 -36.18 20.21 12.14
CA LEU A 5 -35.49 19.05 11.58
C LEU A 5 -34.61 18.46 12.69
N SER A 6 -34.82 17.18 13.01
CA SER A 6 -33.93 16.49 13.95
C SER A 6 -32.50 16.43 13.37
N ALA A 7 -31.49 16.46 14.23
CA ALA A 7 -30.08 16.38 13.81
C ALA A 7 -29.82 15.15 12.92
N ALA A 8 -30.53 14.04 13.12
CA ALA A 8 -30.44 12.83 12.29
C ALA A 8 -30.88 13.05 10.84
N VAL A 9 -31.91 13.88 10.60
CA VAL A 9 -32.41 14.19 9.25
C VAL A 9 -31.47 15.17 8.53
N ALA A 10 -30.90 16.14 9.25
CA ALA A 10 -29.86 17.03 8.71
C ALA A 10 -28.55 16.28 8.38
N VAL A 11 -28.20 15.27 9.20
CA VAL A 11 -27.02 14.39 8.99
C VAL A 11 -27.22 13.46 7.79
N ALA A 12 -28.42 12.90 7.59
CA ALA A 12 -28.72 12.09 6.41
C ALA A 12 -28.61 12.90 5.10
N LEU A 13 -29.14 14.13 5.08
CA LEU A 13 -29.11 15.04 3.93
C LEU A 13 -27.70 15.50 3.53
N LEU A 14 -26.77 15.66 4.48
CA LEU A 14 -25.38 16.04 4.19
C LEU A 14 -24.55 14.88 3.63
N VAL A 15 -24.83 13.64 4.02
CA VAL A 15 -24.17 12.45 3.46
C VAL A 15 -24.73 12.12 2.07
N SER A 16 -26.02 12.29 1.84
CA SER A 16 -26.65 12.03 0.53
C SER A 16 -26.31 13.08 -0.53
N LEU A 17 -26.18 14.36 -0.19
CA LEU A 17 -25.74 15.39 -1.16
C LEU A 17 -24.27 15.21 -1.60
N VAL A 18 -23.40 14.69 -0.73
CA VAL A 18 -21.99 14.45 -1.06
C VAL A 18 -21.82 13.15 -1.86
N ALA A 19 -22.68 12.14 -1.64
CA ALA A 19 -22.65 10.88 -2.37
C ALA A 19 -23.27 10.95 -3.79
N ALA A 20 -24.18 11.89 -4.06
CA ALA A 20 -24.92 11.93 -5.34
C ALA A 20 -24.77 13.23 -6.16
N GLY A 21 -24.12 14.29 -5.65
CA GLY A 21 -24.27 15.65 -6.23
C GLY A 21 -23.01 16.48 -6.52
N ALA A 22 -21.78 15.96 -6.40
CA ALA A 22 -20.58 16.78 -6.66
C ALA A 22 -19.34 15.99 -7.13
N LEU A 23 -19.46 15.19 -8.18
CA LEU A 23 -18.32 14.61 -8.91
C LEU A 23 -18.26 15.22 -10.31
N ASP A 24 -17.79 16.48 -10.43
CA ASP A 24 -17.77 17.15 -11.74
C ASP A 24 -16.50 17.99 -12.00
N ALA A 25 -15.34 17.62 -11.42
CA ALA A 25 -14.08 18.28 -11.81
C ALA A 25 -12.78 17.49 -11.69
N SER A 26 -12.70 16.36 -10.99
CA SER A 26 -11.50 15.50 -11.04
C SER A 26 -11.84 14.06 -10.63
N ALA A 27 -11.62 13.11 -11.54
CA ALA A 27 -11.77 11.68 -11.29
C ALA A 27 -10.75 10.90 -12.12
N PRO A 28 -10.32 9.72 -11.66
CA PRO A 28 -9.65 8.75 -12.50
C PRO A 28 -10.43 8.50 -13.79
N ILE A 29 -9.74 8.12 -14.86
CA ILE A 29 -10.36 7.96 -16.19
C ILE A 29 -11.53 6.97 -16.11
N PRO A 30 -12.76 7.37 -16.47
CA PRO A 30 -13.91 6.48 -16.48
C PRO A 30 -13.68 5.27 -17.40
N GLY A 31 -14.06 4.08 -16.93
CA GLY A 31 -13.90 2.85 -17.71
C GLY A 31 -12.50 2.24 -17.69
N PHE A 32 -11.53 2.86 -16.99
CA PHE A 32 -10.25 2.22 -16.70
C PHE A 32 -10.49 0.87 -16.00
N ARG A 33 -9.85 -0.18 -16.50
CA ARG A 33 -9.98 -1.54 -16.00
C ARG A 33 -8.71 -1.90 -15.20
N PRO A 34 -8.63 -1.58 -13.89
CA PRO A 34 -7.45 -1.88 -13.09
C PRO A 34 -7.18 -3.39 -13.07
N PRO A 35 -5.92 -3.85 -12.94
CA PRO A 35 -5.59 -5.28 -12.88
C PRO A 35 -6.33 -6.02 -11.75
N ALA A 36 -6.43 -5.37 -10.58
CA ALA A 36 -7.35 -5.73 -9.50
C ALA A 36 -7.82 -4.47 -8.75
N VAL A 37 -9.02 -4.51 -8.18
CA VAL A 37 -9.58 -3.39 -7.41
C VAL A 37 -9.28 -3.59 -5.92
N PRO A 38 -8.66 -2.61 -5.22
CA PRO A 38 -8.46 -2.70 -3.77
C PRO A 38 -9.80 -2.63 -3.04
N LEU A 39 -10.14 -3.63 -2.23
CA LEU A 39 -11.38 -3.65 -1.45
C LEU A 39 -11.11 -3.26 0.01
N VAL A 40 -10.20 -3.98 0.68
CA VAL A 40 -9.88 -3.80 2.10
C VAL A 40 -8.37 -3.82 2.25
N LEU A 41 -7.75 -2.66 2.40
CA LEU A 41 -6.30 -2.49 2.49
C LEU A 41 -5.96 -1.67 3.75
N MET A 42 -5.81 -2.34 4.89
CA MET A 42 -5.49 -1.69 6.17
C MET A 42 -4.01 -1.83 6.53
N ASP A 43 -3.45 -3.02 6.31
CA ASP A 43 -2.08 -3.40 6.66
C ASP A 43 -1.68 -4.69 5.89
N PRO A 44 -0.45 -5.23 6.06
CA PRO A 44 0.01 -6.39 5.29
C PRO A 44 -0.88 -7.62 5.41
N TYR A 45 -1.60 -7.83 6.51
CA TYR A 45 -2.49 -8.98 6.69
C TYR A 45 -3.91 -8.72 6.20
N MET A 46 -4.38 -7.47 6.26
CA MET A 46 -5.67 -7.04 5.73
C MET A 46 -5.45 -6.33 4.38
N ASN A 47 -5.03 -7.10 3.38
CA ASN A 47 -4.66 -6.63 2.03
C ASN A 47 -5.45 -7.43 0.97
N VAL A 48 -6.74 -7.11 0.82
CA VAL A 48 -7.76 -7.88 0.09
C VAL A 48 -8.30 -7.13 -1.13
N TRP A 49 -8.39 -7.86 -2.24
CA TRP A 49 -8.62 -7.33 -3.57
C TRP A 49 -9.73 -8.08 -4.32
N LEU A 50 -10.32 -7.39 -5.30
CA LEU A 50 -11.13 -8.00 -6.34
C LEU A 50 -10.27 -8.28 -7.57
N ARG A 51 -10.08 -9.55 -7.89
CA ARG A 51 -9.36 -10.05 -9.09
C ARG A 51 -10.30 -10.21 -10.30
N GLY A 52 -11.22 -9.27 -10.47
CA GLY A 52 -12.27 -9.28 -11.50
C GLY A 52 -12.62 -7.85 -11.95
N THR A 53 -13.40 -7.73 -13.02
CA THR A 53 -13.89 -6.42 -13.51
C THR A 53 -15.16 -6.03 -12.79
N ASN A 54 -16.06 -7.01 -12.60
CA ASN A 54 -17.26 -6.84 -11.79
C ASN A 54 -17.04 -7.39 -10.39
N LEU A 55 -17.67 -6.75 -9.40
CA LEU A 55 -17.64 -7.19 -8.01
C LEU A 55 -18.26 -8.60 -7.82
N THR A 56 -18.93 -9.10 -8.86
CA THR A 56 -19.58 -10.40 -8.99
C THR A 56 -18.75 -11.45 -9.73
N ASP A 57 -17.56 -11.13 -10.24
CA ASP A 57 -16.77 -12.04 -11.08
C ASP A 57 -16.04 -13.11 -10.25
N THR A 58 -15.39 -12.70 -9.15
CA THR A 58 -14.55 -13.56 -8.31
C THR A 58 -14.83 -13.35 -6.83
N TRP A 59 -14.34 -14.25 -5.98
CA TRP A 59 -14.21 -13.95 -4.56
C TRP A 59 -13.27 -12.76 -4.36
N ALA A 60 -13.50 -12.03 -3.27
CA ALA A 60 -12.46 -11.19 -2.70
C ALA A 60 -11.33 -12.11 -2.20
N THR A 61 -10.09 -11.74 -2.50
CA THR A 61 -8.91 -12.55 -2.17
C THR A 61 -7.86 -11.69 -1.49
N TYR A 62 -7.11 -12.28 -0.58
CA TYR A 62 -5.81 -11.74 -0.14
C TYR A 62 -4.89 -11.54 -1.36
N TRP A 63 -3.83 -10.75 -1.21
CA TRP A 63 -2.99 -10.34 -2.35
C TRP A 63 -2.38 -11.51 -3.12
N ASP A 64 -2.22 -12.69 -2.50
CA ASP A 64 -1.70 -13.94 -3.08
C ASP A 64 -2.76 -14.74 -3.85
N GLY A 65 -4.06 -14.46 -3.63
CA GLY A 65 -5.18 -15.18 -4.22
C GLY A 65 -5.94 -16.06 -3.22
N THR A 66 -5.47 -16.16 -1.97
CA THR A 66 -6.18 -16.85 -0.90
C THR A 66 -7.54 -16.21 -0.66
N VAL A 67 -8.61 -17.00 -0.64
CA VAL A 67 -9.97 -16.48 -0.53
C VAL A 67 -10.21 -15.80 0.82
N LYS A 68 -10.83 -14.62 0.77
CA LYS A 68 -11.33 -13.84 1.91
C LYS A 68 -12.76 -13.44 1.55
N ALA A 69 -13.65 -14.42 1.50
CA ALA A 69 -14.93 -14.28 0.82
C ALA A 69 -15.81 -13.17 1.42
N LEU A 70 -16.45 -12.43 0.52
CA LEU A 70 -17.47 -11.42 0.78
C LEU A 70 -18.67 -11.70 -0.12
N VAL A 71 -19.88 -11.63 0.43
CA VAL A 71 -21.12 -11.76 -0.34
C VAL A 71 -22.00 -10.54 -0.13
N GLY A 72 -22.58 -10.06 -1.23
CA GLY A 72 -23.53 -8.96 -1.23
C GLY A 72 -24.75 -9.29 -2.07
N LEU A 73 -25.94 -9.28 -1.46
CA LEU A 73 -27.21 -9.55 -2.13
C LEU A 73 -28.17 -8.39 -1.92
N VAL A 74 -29.03 -8.16 -2.90
CA VAL A 74 -30.09 -7.15 -2.82
C VAL A 74 -31.41 -7.73 -3.29
N ARG A 75 -32.51 -7.40 -2.61
CA ARG A 75 -33.87 -7.67 -3.11
C ARG A 75 -34.57 -6.36 -3.42
N ILE A 76 -35.04 -6.21 -4.65
CA ILE A 76 -35.80 -5.04 -5.11
C ILE A 76 -37.21 -5.52 -5.44
N ASP A 77 -38.18 -5.02 -4.69
CA ASP A 77 -39.60 -5.40 -4.77
C ASP A 77 -39.79 -6.93 -4.78
N GLY A 78 -39.04 -7.60 -3.90
CA GLY A 78 -39.08 -9.05 -3.70
C GLY A 78 -38.26 -9.88 -4.68
N THR A 79 -37.58 -9.27 -5.65
CA THR A 79 -36.69 -9.97 -6.60
C THR A 79 -35.25 -9.87 -6.15
N ALA A 80 -34.60 -11.02 -5.94
CA ALA A 80 -33.22 -11.10 -5.49
C ALA A 80 -32.21 -10.96 -6.64
N TYR A 81 -31.11 -10.27 -6.36
CA TYR A 81 -29.93 -10.11 -7.20
C TYR A 81 -28.67 -10.21 -6.34
N ARG A 82 -27.54 -10.56 -6.98
CA ARG A 82 -26.21 -10.57 -6.35
C ARG A 82 -25.39 -9.40 -6.88
N PHE A 83 -24.76 -8.63 -5.99
CA PHE A 83 -23.88 -7.53 -6.37
C PHE A 83 -22.42 -7.75 -5.95
N MET A 84 -22.12 -8.76 -5.12
CA MET A 84 -20.76 -9.09 -4.69
C MET A 84 -20.56 -10.58 -4.40
N GLY A 85 -19.37 -11.10 -4.74
CA GLY A 85 -19.01 -12.53 -4.70
C GLY A 85 -19.44 -13.25 -5.99
N PRO A 86 -18.85 -14.38 -6.41
CA PRO A 86 -19.09 -15.07 -7.68
C PRO A 86 -20.38 -15.90 -7.74
N GLU A 87 -20.68 -16.49 -8.90
CA GLU A 87 -21.75 -17.48 -9.08
C GLU A 87 -21.43 -18.80 -8.35
N GLY A 88 -22.44 -19.66 -8.19
CA GLY A 88 -22.44 -20.89 -7.40
C GLY A 88 -21.13 -21.67 -7.34
N GLU A 89 -20.59 -21.75 -6.11
CA GLU A 89 -20.04 -22.96 -5.47
C GLU A 89 -19.73 -22.72 -3.98
N ALA A 90 -19.72 -21.47 -3.49
CA ALA A 90 -19.70 -21.20 -2.03
C ALA A 90 -21.11 -21.27 -1.41
N GLY A 91 -21.71 -22.45 -1.48
CA GLY A 91 -22.81 -22.87 -0.63
C GLY A 91 -24.08 -22.02 -0.73
N GLY A 92 -24.73 -21.90 -1.89
CA GLY A 92 -26.10 -21.34 -1.96
C GLY A 92 -26.63 -21.16 -3.37
N ASN A 93 -27.96 -21.11 -3.50
CA ASN A 93 -28.64 -20.73 -4.75
C ASN A 93 -28.54 -19.20 -4.92
N LEU A 94 -27.32 -18.71 -5.16
CA LEU A 94 -27.08 -17.29 -5.37
C LEU A 94 -27.83 -16.81 -6.62
N PRO A 95 -28.55 -15.68 -6.55
CA PRO A 95 -29.31 -15.17 -7.67
C PRO A 95 -28.38 -14.62 -8.77
N GLN A 96 -28.97 -14.36 -9.94
CA GLN A 96 -28.32 -13.68 -11.05
C GLN A 96 -27.68 -12.34 -10.62
N PRO A 97 -26.57 -11.92 -11.24
CA PRO A 97 -25.93 -10.67 -10.91
C PRO A 97 -26.84 -9.48 -11.23
N ILE A 98 -26.81 -8.45 -10.37
CA ILE A 98 -27.31 -7.12 -10.75
C ILE A 98 -26.34 -6.51 -11.78
N GLN A 99 -26.85 -5.66 -12.67
CA GLN A 99 -26.00 -5.00 -13.65
C GLN A 99 -25.07 -4.00 -12.96
N GLN A 100 -23.74 -4.22 -13.04
CA GLN A 100 -22.75 -3.22 -12.67
C GLN A 100 -22.65 -2.17 -13.78
N LEU A 101 -22.78 -0.90 -13.41
CA LEU A 101 -22.74 0.26 -14.30
C LEU A 101 -21.35 0.89 -14.34
N SER A 102 -20.65 0.90 -13.21
CA SER A 102 -19.30 1.47 -13.10
C SER A 102 -18.50 0.86 -11.96
N SER A 103 -17.17 0.99 -12.06
CA SER A 103 -16.20 0.77 -10.98
C SER A 103 -15.13 1.85 -11.08
N THR A 104 -14.87 2.55 -9.97
CA THR A 104 -13.87 3.63 -9.92
C THR A 104 -13.02 3.49 -8.67
N VAL A 105 -11.69 3.58 -8.84
CA VAL A 105 -10.71 3.50 -7.75
C VAL A 105 -10.13 4.88 -7.48
N TYR A 106 -10.46 5.44 -6.32
CA TYR A 106 -9.86 6.61 -5.73
C TYR A 106 -8.77 6.22 -4.72
N PRO A 107 -7.91 7.17 -4.30
CA PRO A 107 -6.84 6.92 -3.34
C PRO A 107 -7.33 6.16 -2.09
N THR A 108 -8.40 6.62 -1.43
CA THR A 108 -8.94 5.99 -0.21
C THR A 108 -10.21 5.16 -0.43
N GLN A 109 -10.80 5.21 -1.63
CA GLN A 109 -12.13 4.64 -1.90
C GLN A 109 -12.21 3.79 -3.17
N SER A 110 -12.94 2.67 -3.13
CA SER A 110 -13.38 1.94 -4.32
C SER A 110 -14.90 1.98 -4.41
N VAL A 111 -15.42 2.53 -5.51
CA VAL A 111 -16.84 2.82 -5.69
C VAL A 111 -17.39 1.97 -6.83
N PHE A 112 -18.48 1.24 -6.57
CA PHE A 112 -19.21 0.45 -7.55
C PHE A 112 -20.66 0.93 -7.61
N THR A 113 -21.19 1.10 -8.82
CA THR A 113 -22.60 1.47 -9.03
C THR A 113 -23.31 0.37 -9.80
N PHE A 114 -24.54 0.05 -9.40
CA PHE A 114 -25.36 -1.02 -9.97
C PHE A 114 -26.77 -0.51 -10.27
N GLY A 115 -27.44 -1.10 -11.26
CA GLY A 115 -28.81 -0.75 -11.63
C GLY A 115 -29.71 -1.95 -11.86
N ALA A 116 -30.92 -1.93 -11.31
CA ALA A 116 -32.01 -2.84 -11.69
C ALA A 116 -33.36 -2.30 -11.24
N LYS A 117 -34.42 -2.56 -12.02
CA LYS A 117 -35.82 -2.30 -11.64
C LYS A 117 -36.09 -0.89 -11.09
N GLY A 118 -35.55 0.13 -11.74
CA GLY A 118 -35.75 1.52 -11.30
C GLY A 118 -34.97 1.91 -10.04
N VAL A 119 -34.09 1.04 -9.52
CA VAL A 119 -33.22 1.31 -8.37
C VAL A 119 -31.76 1.32 -8.79
N GLU A 120 -31.02 2.32 -8.31
CA GLU A 120 -29.57 2.35 -8.33
C GLU A 120 -29.03 2.01 -6.93
N LEU A 121 -28.03 1.13 -6.88
CA LEU A 121 -27.27 0.79 -5.67
C LEU A 121 -25.82 1.23 -5.87
N THR A 122 -25.28 2.03 -4.97
CA THR A 122 -23.85 2.36 -4.88
C THR A 122 -23.25 1.66 -3.67
N VAL A 123 -22.13 0.97 -3.88
CA VAL A 123 -21.34 0.34 -2.82
C VAL A 123 -19.95 0.96 -2.81
N THR A 124 -19.58 1.56 -1.69
CA THR A 124 -18.28 2.22 -1.50
C THR A 124 -17.50 1.53 -0.40
N PHE A 125 -16.29 1.09 -0.73
CA PHE A 125 -15.28 0.64 0.23
C PHE A 125 -14.36 1.81 0.56
N THR A 126 -14.37 2.27 1.81
CA THR A 126 -13.51 3.38 2.25
C THR A 126 -12.53 2.88 3.30
N THR A 127 -11.23 2.92 3.01
CA THR A 127 -10.17 2.67 3.99
C THR A 127 -9.39 3.96 4.23
N PRO A 128 -9.58 4.65 5.36
CA PRO A 128 -9.07 5.99 5.58
C PRO A 128 -7.57 5.98 5.95
N LEU A 129 -6.71 5.55 5.03
CA LEU A 129 -5.25 5.63 5.15
C LEU A 129 -4.77 7.08 4.94
N LEU A 130 -5.23 8.00 5.78
CA LEU A 130 -4.90 9.42 5.76
C LEU A 130 -3.58 9.62 6.53
N THR A 131 -2.48 9.78 5.80
CA THR A 131 -1.12 9.80 6.37
C THR A 131 -0.84 10.99 7.28
N ASP A 132 -1.64 12.06 7.20
CA ASP A 132 -1.58 13.23 8.06
C ASP A 132 -2.24 13.02 9.43
N ASP A 133 -2.95 11.90 9.62
CA ASP A 133 -3.65 11.54 10.86
C ASP A 133 -3.33 10.10 11.29
N ILE A 134 -2.26 9.97 12.07
CA ILE A 134 -1.74 8.69 12.56
C ILE A 134 -2.79 7.92 13.40
N GLU A 135 -3.65 8.61 14.16
CA GLU A 135 -4.68 7.93 14.94
C GLU A 135 -5.72 7.27 14.03
N VAL A 136 -6.16 7.94 12.96
CA VAL A 136 -7.09 7.36 11.98
C VAL A 136 -6.42 6.29 11.14
N MET A 137 -5.22 6.57 10.60
CA MET A 137 -4.46 5.64 9.77
C MET A 137 -4.16 4.31 10.48
N SER A 138 -3.93 4.35 11.80
CA SER A 138 -3.66 3.14 12.59
C SER A 138 -4.90 2.31 12.93
N ARG A 139 -6.12 2.83 12.74
CA ARG A 139 -7.37 2.09 13.02
C ARG A 139 -7.58 1.05 11.91
N PRO A 140 -7.66 -0.24 12.24
CA PRO A 140 -7.84 -1.30 11.26
C PRO A 140 -9.32 -1.42 10.88
N VAL A 141 -9.88 -0.38 10.25
CA VAL A 141 -11.31 -0.28 9.89
C VAL A 141 -11.47 0.14 8.44
N THR A 142 -12.24 -0.65 7.69
CA THR A 142 -12.78 -0.29 6.38
C THR A 142 -14.29 -0.15 6.49
N TYR A 143 -14.82 0.95 5.99
CA TYR A 143 -16.26 1.19 5.92
C TYR A 143 -16.81 0.67 4.60
N LEU A 144 -17.90 -0.09 4.66
CA LEU A 144 -18.70 -0.46 3.51
C LEU A 144 -19.99 0.34 3.55
N THR A 145 -20.14 1.30 2.65
CA THR A 145 -21.31 2.17 2.56
C THR A 145 -22.19 1.74 1.39
N PHE A 146 -23.46 1.43 1.68
CA PHE A 146 -24.49 1.10 0.72
C PHE A 146 -25.43 2.29 0.58
N SER A 147 -25.61 2.80 -0.63
CA SER A 147 -26.55 3.89 -0.93
C SER A 147 -27.52 3.45 -1.99
N VAL A 148 -28.83 3.56 -1.73
CA VAL A 148 -29.88 3.17 -2.68
C VAL A 148 -30.78 4.35 -3.01
N ARG A 149 -31.09 4.54 -4.29
CA ARG A 149 -32.05 5.57 -4.75
C ARG A 149 -32.96 5.07 -5.86
N SER A 150 -34.13 5.69 -5.98
CA SER A 150 -34.99 5.51 -7.15
C SER A 150 -34.41 6.29 -8.33
N THR A 151 -34.52 5.71 -9.51
CA THR A 151 -34.14 6.27 -10.82
C THR A 151 -35.33 6.39 -11.77
N ASP A 152 -36.50 5.88 -11.38
CA ASP A 152 -37.74 5.89 -12.15
C ASP A 152 -38.85 6.74 -11.49
N HIS A 153 -38.52 7.45 -10.41
CA HIS A 153 -39.43 8.25 -9.59
C HIS A 153 -40.55 7.43 -8.91
N ALA A 154 -40.37 6.12 -8.74
CA ALA A 154 -41.24 5.27 -7.93
C ALA A 154 -40.64 4.96 -6.55
N SER A 155 -41.50 4.53 -5.63
CA SER A 155 -41.07 4.01 -4.33
C SER A 155 -40.77 2.51 -4.46
N HIS A 156 -39.60 2.08 -4.01
CA HIS A 156 -39.21 0.66 -4.03
C HIS A 156 -38.89 0.16 -2.64
N ARG A 157 -39.25 -1.10 -2.38
CA ARG A 157 -38.74 -1.82 -1.21
C ARG A 157 -37.40 -2.45 -1.57
N VAL A 158 -36.36 -2.07 -0.83
CA VAL A 158 -35.02 -2.61 -1.02
C VAL A 158 -34.57 -3.32 0.25
N GLU A 159 -34.10 -4.56 0.12
CA GLU A 159 -33.51 -5.32 1.22
C GLU A 159 -32.06 -5.59 0.87
N LEU A 160 -31.14 -5.22 1.75
CA LEU A 160 -29.70 -5.36 1.54
C LEU A 160 -29.17 -6.47 2.44
N TYR A 161 -28.25 -7.27 1.92
CA TYR A 161 -27.55 -8.33 2.64
C TYR A 161 -26.06 -8.21 2.39
N TYR A 162 -25.29 -8.41 3.46
CA TYR A 162 -23.86 -8.57 3.45
C TYR A 162 -23.47 -9.79 4.30
N ASP A 163 -22.47 -10.54 3.87
CA ASP A 163 -21.70 -11.41 4.77
C ASP A 163 -20.20 -11.42 4.45
N ASN A 164 -19.40 -11.79 5.45
CA ASN A 164 -18.03 -12.28 5.28
C ASN A 164 -17.84 -13.62 5.99
N THR A 165 -16.95 -14.46 5.47
CA THR A 165 -16.64 -15.78 6.03
C THR A 165 -15.58 -15.73 7.13
N ALA A 166 -15.44 -16.84 7.86
CA ALA A 166 -14.34 -17.07 8.80
C ALA A 166 -12.96 -17.15 8.14
N GLU A 167 -12.86 -17.24 6.81
CA GLU A 167 -11.59 -17.25 6.07
C GLU A 167 -10.75 -15.98 6.33
N TRP A 168 -11.41 -14.90 6.77
CA TRP A 168 -10.79 -13.63 7.14
C TRP A 168 -9.84 -13.69 8.35
N CYS A 169 -9.91 -14.75 9.15
CA CYS A 169 -9.15 -14.86 10.39
C CYS A 169 -8.36 -16.15 10.52
N VAL A 170 -8.11 -16.85 9.41
CA VAL A 170 -7.34 -18.10 9.36
C VAL A 170 -6.28 -18.03 8.27
N ASN A 171 -5.20 -18.77 8.49
CA ASN A 171 -4.20 -19.08 7.47
C ASN A 171 -4.69 -20.22 6.57
N THR A 172 -5.29 -21.26 7.14
CA THR A 172 -5.87 -22.40 6.41
C THR A 172 -7.29 -22.69 6.88
N VAL A 173 -8.15 -23.15 5.98
CA VAL A 173 -9.60 -23.27 6.23
C VAL A 173 -9.99 -24.45 7.12
N ASP A 174 -9.06 -25.34 7.46
CA ASP A 174 -9.23 -26.41 8.46
C ASP A 174 -9.09 -25.90 9.90
N GLN A 175 -8.55 -24.69 10.09
CA GLN A 175 -8.40 -24.11 11.42
C GLN A 175 -9.76 -23.85 12.08
N PHE A 176 -9.83 -24.18 13.36
CA PHE A 176 -11.03 -24.06 14.17
C PHE A 176 -11.23 -22.61 14.62
N VAL A 177 -12.44 -22.10 14.41
CA VAL A 177 -12.85 -20.75 14.76
C VAL A 177 -13.99 -20.75 15.78
N GLU A 178 -14.03 -19.68 16.56
CA GLU A 178 -15.07 -19.35 17.51
C GLU A 178 -15.60 -17.94 17.22
N TRP A 179 -16.80 -17.65 17.71
CA TRP A 179 -17.45 -16.38 17.47
C TRP A 179 -18.21 -15.86 18.68
N LYS A 180 -18.42 -14.55 18.68
CA LYS A 180 -19.07 -13.86 19.81
C LYS A 180 -19.80 -12.61 19.35
N ARG A 181 -20.89 -12.30 20.04
CA ARG A 181 -21.54 -10.98 20.04
C ARG A 181 -21.22 -10.18 21.29
N PHE A 182 -21.29 -8.86 21.16
CA PHE A 182 -21.13 -7.92 22.27
C PHE A 182 -22.46 -7.25 22.60
N SER A 183 -22.89 -7.37 23.85
CA SER A 183 -24.15 -6.77 24.35
C SER A 183 -23.94 -5.43 25.05
N ASP A 184 -22.68 -5.09 25.33
CA ASP A 184 -22.21 -3.92 26.07
C ASP A 184 -21.91 -2.70 25.20
N SER A 185 -21.90 -2.86 23.87
CA SER A 185 -21.81 -1.72 22.95
C SER A 185 -22.97 -0.75 23.18
N ARG A 186 -22.65 0.55 23.16
CA ARG A 186 -23.60 1.65 23.38
C ARG A 186 -24.46 1.87 22.16
N THR A 187 -23.86 1.92 20.96
CA THR A 187 -24.53 2.33 19.73
C THR A 187 -24.52 1.29 18.62
N LEU A 188 -23.74 0.22 18.77
CA LEU A 188 -23.47 -0.75 17.71
C LEU A 188 -23.98 -2.16 18.04
N GLU A 189 -24.31 -2.88 16.98
CA GLU A 189 -24.40 -4.33 16.94
C GLU A 189 -23.02 -4.82 16.49
N VAL A 190 -22.33 -5.63 17.30
CA VAL A 190 -20.95 -6.04 17.05
C VAL A 190 -20.83 -7.56 17.11
N MET A 191 -20.32 -8.15 16.04
CA MET A 191 -19.98 -9.56 15.90
C MET A 191 -18.48 -9.72 15.67
N ARG A 192 -17.89 -10.82 16.16
CA ARG A 192 -16.51 -11.20 15.83
C ARG A 192 -16.36 -12.69 15.57
N ILE A 193 -15.39 -13.04 14.74
CA ILE A 193 -14.88 -14.40 14.53
C ILE A 193 -13.35 -14.39 14.67
N GLY A 194 -12.76 -15.45 15.24
CA GLY A 194 -11.31 -15.67 15.22
C GLY A 194 -10.96 -17.13 15.49
N THR A 195 -9.69 -17.49 15.29
CA THR A 195 -9.24 -18.84 15.66
C THR A 195 -9.37 -19.07 17.15
N SER A 196 -9.70 -20.29 17.56
CA SER A 196 -9.65 -20.67 18.98
C SER A 196 -8.20 -20.85 19.48
N ALA A 197 -7.27 -21.20 18.58
CA ALA A 197 -5.88 -21.47 18.95
C ALA A 197 -5.08 -20.21 19.29
N GLN A 198 -5.36 -19.07 18.64
CA GLN A 198 -4.68 -17.79 18.86
C GLN A 198 -3.14 -17.90 18.94
N PRO A 199 -2.45 -18.44 17.91
CA PRO A 199 -0.98 -18.58 17.88
C PRO A 199 -0.30 -17.23 17.59
N VAL A 200 -0.48 -16.27 18.51
CA VAL A 200 0.00 -14.88 18.38
C VAL A 200 1.49 -14.82 18.04
N LEU A 201 1.82 -14.25 16.88
CA LEU A 201 3.19 -14.03 16.41
C LEU A 201 4.04 -15.31 16.35
N GLN A 202 3.42 -16.46 16.05
CA GLN A 202 4.11 -17.74 15.84
C GLN A 202 4.40 -18.04 14.36
N ARG A 203 3.75 -17.32 13.44
CA ARG A 203 3.97 -17.41 12.00
C ARG A 203 4.58 -16.13 11.46
N SER A 204 5.41 -16.30 10.44
CA SER A 204 6.09 -15.24 9.70
C SER A 204 6.27 -15.67 8.24
N GLY A 205 6.59 -14.70 7.39
CA GLY A 205 6.95 -14.95 5.99
C GLY A 205 5.90 -14.52 5.00
N ASP A 206 6.16 -14.84 3.74
CA ASP A 206 5.29 -14.49 2.63
C ASP A 206 4.21 -15.54 2.35
N GLY A 207 3.09 -15.10 1.76
CA GLY A 207 1.93 -15.98 1.52
C GLY A 207 1.29 -16.56 2.79
N VAL A 208 1.60 -16.00 3.97
CA VAL A 208 1.04 -16.44 5.26
C VAL A 208 -0.07 -15.50 5.70
N GLY A 209 -1.27 -16.05 5.90
CA GLY A 209 -2.41 -15.35 6.46
C GLY A 209 -2.34 -15.22 7.98
N ILE A 210 -2.89 -14.12 8.51
CA ILE A 210 -3.04 -13.95 9.96
C ILE A 210 -4.05 -14.94 10.52
N ASP A 211 -3.68 -15.60 11.62
CA ASP A 211 -4.51 -16.60 12.27
C ASP A 211 -4.59 -16.43 13.78
N TRP A 212 -4.29 -15.23 14.28
CA TRP A 212 -4.52 -14.80 15.65
C TRP A 212 -5.24 -13.45 15.66
N GLY A 213 -5.91 -13.14 16.76
CA GLY A 213 -6.79 -11.98 16.80
C GLY A 213 -8.17 -12.30 16.21
N TYR A 214 -8.92 -11.27 15.83
CA TYR A 214 -10.32 -11.39 15.45
C TYR A 214 -10.71 -10.42 14.34
N VAL A 215 -11.50 -10.91 13.40
CA VAL A 215 -12.25 -10.07 12.45
C VAL A 215 -13.57 -9.64 13.10
N TYR A 216 -13.95 -8.38 12.90
CA TYR A 216 -15.17 -7.78 13.43
C TYR A 216 -16.06 -7.24 12.32
N VAL A 217 -17.37 -7.41 12.48
CA VAL A 217 -18.38 -6.65 11.74
C VAL A 217 -19.22 -5.88 12.74
N ALA A 218 -19.35 -4.57 12.49
CA ALA A 218 -20.16 -3.69 13.33
C ALA A 218 -21.04 -2.75 12.51
N THR A 219 -22.25 -2.50 12.99
CA THR A 219 -23.19 -1.52 12.41
C THR A 219 -24.08 -0.90 13.49
N GLU A 220 -24.74 0.21 13.18
CA GLU A 220 -25.63 0.91 14.12
C GLU A 220 -26.83 0.04 14.51
N LYS A 221 -27.01 -0.23 15.80
CA LYS A 221 -28.06 -1.15 16.28
C LYS A 221 -29.47 -0.55 16.34
N ASN A 222 -29.61 0.77 16.21
CA ASN A 222 -30.87 1.48 16.44
C ASN A 222 -31.82 1.47 15.24
N ASP A 223 -31.47 0.77 14.15
CA ASP A 223 -32.39 0.58 13.02
C ASP A 223 -33.37 -0.58 13.32
N PRO A 224 -34.68 -0.32 13.47
CA PRO A 224 -35.66 -1.37 13.77
C PRO A 224 -35.83 -2.41 12.65
N LYS A 225 -35.27 -2.17 11.46
CA LYS A 225 -35.28 -3.08 10.31
C LYS A 225 -33.94 -3.78 10.08
N LEU A 226 -32.98 -3.61 10.99
CA LEU A 226 -31.73 -4.36 11.03
C LEU A 226 -31.97 -5.79 11.50
N GLN A 227 -31.28 -6.73 10.86
CA GLN A 227 -31.06 -8.08 11.37
C GLN A 227 -29.57 -8.40 11.23
N THR A 228 -29.02 -9.12 12.20
CA THR A 228 -27.66 -9.66 12.14
C THR A 228 -27.68 -11.11 12.61
N VAL A 229 -26.77 -11.94 12.08
CA VAL A 229 -26.60 -13.33 12.53
C VAL A 229 -25.17 -13.82 12.33
N ILE A 230 -24.69 -14.66 13.25
CA ILE A 230 -23.51 -15.49 13.02
C ILE A 230 -24.00 -16.91 12.74
N SER A 231 -23.92 -17.40 11.51
CA SER A 231 -24.47 -18.72 11.14
C SER A 231 -23.72 -19.36 9.98
N GLY A 232 -24.21 -20.49 9.46
CA GLY A 232 -23.69 -21.05 8.22
C GLY A 232 -24.04 -20.19 7.00
N GLY A 233 -23.08 -20.00 6.11
CA GLY A 233 -23.24 -19.20 4.90
C GLY A 233 -24.42 -19.65 4.05
N LEU A 234 -24.61 -20.96 3.90
CA LEU A 234 -25.69 -21.54 3.10
C LEU A 234 -27.08 -21.20 3.64
N GLU A 235 -27.26 -21.33 4.96
CA GLU A 235 -28.52 -21.02 5.62
C GLU A 235 -28.85 -19.53 5.48
N SER A 236 -27.90 -18.66 5.81
CA SER A 236 -28.08 -17.20 5.73
C SER A 236 -28.42 -16.72 4.32
N ARG A 237 -27.65 -17.16 3.32
CA ARG A 237 -27.81 -16.73 1.92
C ARG A 237 -29.15 -17.22 1.36
N ASN A 238 -29.51 -18.48 1.57
CA ASN A 238 -30.76 -19.04 1.05
C ASN A 238 -32.00 -18.43 1.73
N GLN A 239 -31.94 -18.17 3.04
CA GLN A 239 -33.05 -17.54 3.75
C GLN A 239 -33.27 -16.09 3.28
N PHE A 240 -32.19 -15.35 3.05
CA PHE A 240 -32.29 -14.02 2.48
C PHE A 240 -32.88 -14.06 1.07
N VAL A 241 -32.37 -14.93 0.19
CA VAL A 241 -32.87 -15.04 -1.19
C VAL A 241 -34.36 -15.40 -1.24
N SER A 242 -34.82 -16.28 -0.36
CA SER A 242 -36.23 -16.71 -0.34
C SER A 242 -37.19 -15.70 0.29
N SER A 243 -36.80 -15.08 1.40
CA SER A 243 -37.73 -14.31 2.25
C SER A 243 -37.31 -12.86 2.53
N GLY A 244 -36.07 -12.50 2.21
CA GLY A 244 -35.47 -11.22 2.57
C GLY A 244 -35.12 -11.09 4.06
N ALA A 245 -35.07 -12.20 4.81
CA ALA A 245 -34.75 -12.25 6.24
C ALA A 245 -33.51 -13.11 6.53
N LEU A 246 -32.94 -12.96 7.73
CA LEU A 246 -31.86 -13.80 8.25
C LEU A 246 -32.37 -14.89 9.20
N PRO A 247 -31.58 -15.97 9.44
CA PRO A 247 -31.83 -16.91 10.51
C PRO A 247 -32.06 -16.23 11.86
N PRO A 248 -32.97 -16.74 12.70
CA PRO A 248 -33.44 -16.03 13.89
C PRO A 248 -32.44 -16.07 15.06
N LYS A 249 -31.41 -16.91 15.01
CA LYS A 249 -30.45 -17.14 16.08
C LYS A 249 -29.07 -17.42 15.52
N ASP A 250 -28.06 -17.10 16.30
CA ASP A 250 -26.69 -17.50 16.00
C ASP A 250 -26.55 -19.03 16.06
N ASP A 251 -25.65 -19.55 15.24
CA ASP A 251 -25.17 -20.92 15.32
C ASP A 251 -24.41 -21.12 16.63
N THR A 252 -24.65 -22.28 17.25
CA THR A 252 -24.07 -22.66 18.54
C THR A 252 -22.96 -23.71 18.41
N ARG A 253 -22.72 -24.22 17.19
CA ARG A 253 -21.69 -25.23 16.89
C ARG A 253 -20.30 -24.60 16.81
N MET A 254 -19.73 -24.21 17.95
CA MET A 254 -18.34 -23.71 18.01
C MET A 254 -17.52 -24.40 19.12
N PRO A 255 -16.20 -24.56 18.93
CA PRO A 255 -15.46 -24.19 17.73
C PRO A 255 -15.68 -25.20 16.58
N ARG A 256 -15.63 -24.72 15.33
CA ARG A 256 -15.64 -25.57 14.12
C ARG A 256 -14.65 -25.05 13.09
N ALA A 257 -14.23 -25.90 12.16
CA ALA A 257 -13.33 -25.49 11.07
C ALA A 257 -13.94 -24.35 10.24
N ALA A 258 -13.13 -23.42 9.75
CA ALA A 258 -13.61 -22.31 8.90
C ALA A 258 -14.26 -22.79 7.59
N SER A 259 -13.94 -24.00 7.14
CA SER A 259 -14.52 -24.68 5.96
C SER A 259 -15.79 -25.50 6.25
N ASP A 260 -16.07 -25.86 7.50
CA ASP A 260 -17.32 -26.54 7.85
C ASP A 260 -18.45 -25.52 7.72
N ASP A 261 -19.37 -25.67 6.75
CA ASP A 261 -20.56 -24.83 6.52
C ASP A 261 -20.29 -23.32 6.70
N TRP A 262 -19.15 -22.84 6.20
CA TRP A 262 -18.63 -21.46 6.28
C TRP A 262 -19.29 -20.59 7.36
N PRO A 263 -18.73 -20.49 8.58
CA PRO A 263 -19.22 -19.54 9.56
C PRO A 263 -19.14 -18.12 8.97
N VAL A 264 -20.27 -17.42 8.93
CA VAL A 264 -20.37 -16.05 8.40
C VAL A 264 -20.92 -15.08 9.45
N MET A 265 -20.47 -13.82 9.38
CA MET A 265 -21.14 -12.70 10.03
C MET A 265 -22.03 -12.00 9.01
N ALA A 266 -23.34 -12.20 9.10
CA ALA A 266 -24.32 -11.66 8.16
C ALA A 266 -25.05 -10.44 8.73
N VAL A 267 -25.26 -9.43 7.88
CA VAL A 267 -25.98 -8.20 8.19
C VAL A 267 -27.05 -7.97 7.12
N ARG A 268 -28.26 -7.60 7.55
CA ARG A 268 -29.38 -7.31 6.67
C ARG A 268 -30.11 -6.04 7.08
N TRP A 269 -30.44 -5.20 6.10
CA TRP A 269 -31.33 -4.04 6.28
C TRP A 269 -32.55 -4.12 5.36
N SER A 270 -33.65 -3.47 5.76
CA SER A 270 -34.76 -3.16 4.85
C SER A 270 -34.97 -1.66 4.76
N LEU A 271 -34.88 -1.15 3.54
CA LEU A 271 -34.96 0.24 3.16
C LEU A 271 -36.16 0.48 2.24
N THR A 272 -36.49 1.74 2.05
CA THR A 272 -37.51 2.19 1.09
C THR A 272 -36.97 3.42 0.38
N THR A 273 -36.86 3.36 -0.94
CA THR A 273 -36.49 4.54 -1.73
C THR A 273 -37.72 5.43 -1.93
N GLY A 274 -37.51 6.74 -2.04
CA GLY A 274 -38.57 7.70 -2.32
C GLY A 274 -38.62 8.10 -3.79
N PRO A 275 -39.78 8.60 -4.28
CA PRO A 275 -39.93 9.08 -5.66
C PRO A 275 -39.09 10.33 -5.97
N SER A 276 -38.59 11.02 -4.95
CA SER A 276 -37.67 12.15 -5.11
C SER A 276 -36.29 11.76 -5.64
N GLY A 277 -35.93 10.46 -5.61
CA GLY A 277 -34.59 10.00 -5.98
C GLY A 277 -33.51 10.31 -4.93
N GLU A 278 -33.90 10.80 -3.75
CA GLU A 278 -32.96 11.02 -2.65
C GLU A 278 -32.40 9.68 -2.14
N PRO A 279 -31.06 9.54 -2.00
CA PRO A 279 -30.47 8.30 -1.55
C PRO A 279 -30.77 8.01 -0.08
N VAL A 280 -30.99 6.72 0.21
CA VAL A 280 -31.03 6.19 1.58
C VAL A 280 -29.79 5.32 1.78
N SER A 281 -29.01 5.62 2.82
CA SER A 281 -27.73 4.96 3.02
C SER A 281 -27.65 4.17 4.33
N ARG A 282 -26.88 3.08 4.31
CA ARG A 282 -26.44 2.31 5.48
C ARG A 282 -24.96 2.00 5.34
N TYR A 283 -24.30 1.76 6.46
CA TYR A 283 -22.92 1.30 6.44
C TYR A 283 -22.68 0.23 7.49
N LEU A 284 -21.62 -0.52 7.27
CA LEU A 284 -20.99 -1.34 8.29
C LEU A 284 -19.49 -1.06 8.33
N MET A 285 -18.86 -1.44 9.43
CA MET A 285 -17.42 -1.46 9.61
C MET A 285 -16.96 -2.91 9.58
N LEU A 286 -16.01 -3.21 8.70
CA LEU A 286 -15.20 -4.42 8.74
C LEU A 286 -13.86 -4.06 9.37
N ALA A 287 -13.47 -4.76 10.43
CA ALA A 287 -12.27 -4.42 11.19
C ALA A 287 -11.49 -5.66 11.63
N TYR A 288 -10.22 -5.48 11.99
CA TYR A 288 -9.38 -6.56 12.49
C TYR A 288 -8.57 -6.15 13.72
N ASP A 289 -8.68 -6.89 14.82
CA ASP A 289 -7.82 -6.73 16.00
C ASP A 289 -6.80 -7.88 16.02
N ASP A 290 -5.55 -7.57 15.68
CA ASP A 290 -4.42 -8.51 15.71
C ASP A 290 -3.83 -8.69 17.11
N ARG A 291 -4.28 -7.93 18.13
CA ARG A 291 -3.80 -7.93 19.53
C ARG A 291 -2.35 -7.48 19.70
N PHE A 292 -1.43 -8.12 18.98
CA PHE A 292 -0.03 -7.75 18.81
C PHE A 292 0.36 -7.86 17.34
N SER A 293 1.16 -6.89 16.88
CA SER A 293 1.44 -6.73 15.45
C SER A 293 2.85 -7.12 15.05
N ILE A 294 3.84 -6.91 15.93
CA ILE A 294 5.26 -7.15 15.65
C ILE A 294 5.92 -7.83 16.84
N LYS A 295 6.82 -8.79 16.59
CA LYS A 295 7.71 -9.35 17.62
C LYS A 295 9.13 -8.84 17.41
N TRP A 296 9.53 -7.82 18.15
CA TRP A 296 10.84 -7.19 18.06
C TRP A 296 11.85 -7.83 19.02
N PHE A 297 12.80 -8.61 18.48
CA PHE A 297 13.86 -9.29 19.23
C PHE A 297 13.33 -9.97 20.51
N GLY A 298 12.29 -10.80 20.33
CA GLY A 298 11.62 -11.53 21.40
C GLY A 298 10.52 -10.76 22.15
N THR A 299 10.34 -9.45 21.90
CA THR A 299 9.36 -8.61 22.60
C THR A 299 8.15 -8.32 21.70
N PRO A 300 6.92 -8.68 22.10
CA PRO A 300 5.74 -8.34 21.32
C PRO A 300 5.36 -6.86 21.49
N PHE A 301 5.08 -6.19 20.37
CA PHE A 301 4.59 -4.82 20.31
C PHE A 301 3.12 -4.80 19.84
N PRO A 302 2.24 -4.08 20.57
CA PRO A 302 0.86 -3.91 20.15
C PRO A 302 0.75 -2.96 18.94
N PRO A 303 -0.36 -3.02 18.19
CA PRO A 303 -0.66 -2.00 17.20
C PRO A 303 -0.81 -0.63 17.87
N TYR A 304 -0.50 0.45 17.14
CA TYR A 304 -0.53 1.80 17.71
C TYR A 304 -1.92 2.23 18.23
N TRP A 305 -3.00 1.82 17.55
CA TRP A 305 -4.37 2.13 17.99
C TRP A 305 -4.66 1.52 19.38
N ASN A 306 -4.01 0.41 19.74
CA ASN A 306 -4.12 -0.26 21.05
C ASN A 306 -2.84 -0.11 21.90
N ARG A 307 -2.08 0.98 21.72
CA ARG A 307 -0.82 1.26 22.45
C ARG A 307 -0.91 1.19 23.97
N ASN A 308 -2.09 1.48 24.52
CA ASN A 308 -2.33 1.49 25.96
C ASN A 308 -2.66 0.10 26.52
N MET A 309 -2.67 -0.95 25.68
CA MET A 309 -3.01 -2.32 26.09
C MET A 309 -4.32 -2.39 26.87
N ARG A 310 -5.29 -1.55 26.50
CA ARG A 310 -6.68 -1.60 26.97
C ARG A 310 -7.50 -2.13 25.81
N PRO A 311 -7.54 -3.45 25.62
CA PRO A 311 -8.13 -4.05 24.43
C PRO A 311 -9.64 -3.93 24.52
N ASP A 312 -10.16 -2.84 23.99
CA ASP A 312 -11.57 -2.73 23.70
C ASP A 312 -11.75 -2.38 22.22
N ALA A 313 -11.73 -3.43 21.38
CA ALA A 313 -12.10 -3.32 19.98
C ALA A 313 -13.51 -2.72 19.81
N VAL A 314 -14.41 -2.90 20.79
CA VAL A 314 -15.74 -2.26 20.78
C VAL A 314 -15.61 -0.76 20.99
N GLU A 315 -14.76 -0.28 21.90
CA GLU A 315 -14.50 1.16 22.06
C GLU A 315 -13.87 1.77 20.81
N MET A 316 -12.93 1.06 20.15
CA MET A 316 -12.36 1.48 18.88
C MET A 316 -13.44 1.59 17.79
N LEU A 317 -14.35 0.60 17.70
CA LEU A 317 -15.47 0.62 16.76
C LEU A 317 -16.49 1.73 17.08
N GLU A 318 -16.80 1.99 18.35
CA GLU A 318 -17.64 3.12 18.76
C GLU A 318 -17.02 4.47 18.35
N THR A 319 -15.70 4.61 18.51
CA THR A 319 -14.97 5.79 18.05
C THR A 319 -15.02 5.90 16.53
N ALA A 320 -14.81 4.79 15.81
CA ALA A 320 -14.88 4.75 14.35
C ALA A 320 -16.29 5.07 13.81
N ALA A 321 -17.36 4.62 14.48
CA ALA A 321 -18.74 4.95 14.14
C ALA A 321 -19.05 6.43 14.41
N HIS A 322 -18.62 6.96 15.55
CA HIS A 322 -18.76 8.38 15.88
C HIS A 322 -18.13 9.27 14.79
N ASP A 323 -16.94 8.89 14.30
CA ASP A 323 -16.17 9.67 13.34
C ASP A 323 -16.61 9.46 11.88
N TYR A 324 -17.41 8.42 11.59
CA TYR A 324 -17.77 7.98 10.23
C TYR A 324 -18.16 9.14 9.31
N THR A 325 -19.17 9.93 9.69
CA THR A 325 -19.69 11.02 8.83
C THR A 325 -18.60 12.03 8.45
N LYS A 326 -17.72 12.37 9.38
CA LYS A 326 -16.62 13.31 9.13
C LYS A 326 -15.53 12.65 8.28
N LEU A 327 -15.23 11.38 8.52
CA LEU A 327 -14.20 10.65 7.81
C LEU A 327 -14.56 10.41 6.34
N ILE A 328 -15.80 10.05 6.01
CA ILE A 328 -16.21 9.88 4.60
C ILE A 328 -16.11 11.19 3.82
N VAL A 329 -16.50 12.31 4.43
CA VAL A 329 -16.34 13.65 3.81
C VAL A 329 -14.85 13.98 3.62
N ARG A 330 -14.01 13.70 4.63
CA ARG A 330 -12.57 13.94 4.54
C ARG A 330 -11.90 13.09 3.47
N CYS A 331 -12.23 11.80 3.38
CA CYS A 331 -11.74 10.88 2.34
C CYS A 331 -12.14 11.37 0.95
N THR A 332 -13.41 11.75 0.74
CA THR A 332 -13.88 12.28 -0.54
C THR A 332 -13.18 13.58 -0.94
N THR A 333 -12.93 14.45 0.04
CA THR A 333 -12.20 15.71 -0.18
C THR A 333 -10.74 15.45 -0.53
N PHE A 334 -10.09 14.56 0.23
CA PHE A 334 -8.71 14.14 0.00
C PHE A 334 -8.54 13.50 -1.38
N ASP A 335 -9.38 12.54 -1.73
CA ASP A 335 -9.37 11.84 -3.02
C ASP A 335 -9.45 12.82 -4.19
N ARG A 336 -10.39 13.79 -4.13
CA ARG A 336 -10.55 14.81 -5.17
C ARG A 336 -9.33 15.71 -5.28
N SER A 337 -8.82 16.19 -4.14
CA SER A 337 -7.67 17.08 -4.09
C SER A 337 -6.44 16.39 -4.66
N LEU A 338 -6.16 15.16 -4.23
CA LEU A 338 -5.00 14.40 -4.67
C LEU A 338 -5.11 14.04 -6.16
N VAL A 339 -6.26 13.58 -6.65
CA VAL A 339 -6.42 13.29 -8.09
C VAL A 339 -6.17 14.53 -8.94
N ASN A 340 -6.66 15.71 -8.51
CA ASN A 340 -6.39 16.96 -9.22
C ASN A 340 -4.90 17.35 -9.16
N GLU A 341 -4.24 17.22 -8.01
CA GLU A 341 -2.80 17.51 -7.88
C GLU A 341 -1.95 16.58 -8.76
N LEU A 342 -2.30 15.29 -8.80
CA LEU A 342 -1.66 14.32 -9.67
C LEU A 342 -1.87 14.67 -11.14
N GLU A 343 -3.08 15.04 -11.55
CA GLU A 343 -3.36 15.45 -12.92
C GLU A 343 -2.53 16.67 -13.34
N GLN A 344 -2.38 17.65 -12.45
CA GLN A 344 -1.53 18.81 -12.69
C GLN A 344 -0.04 18.44 -12.79
N ALA A 345 0.42 17.51 -11.96
CA ALA A 345 1.82 17.09 -11.94
C ALA A 345 2.23 16.23 -13.16
N GLY A 346 1.34 15.38 -13.67
CA GLY A 346 1.71 14.36 -14.67
C GLY A 346 0.62 13.91 -15.64
N GLY A 347 -0.56 14.52 -15.63
CA GLY A 347 -1.68 14.22 -16.52
C GLY A 347 -2.68 13.19 -15.98
N GLN A 348 -3.81 13.01 -16.68
CA GLN A 348 -4.94 12.22 -16.18
C GLN A 348 -4.64 10.70 -16.06
N LYS A 349 -3.86 10.15 -16.99
CA LYS A 349 -3.43 8.75 -16.95
C LYS A 349 -2.51 8.48 -15.75
N TYR A 350 -1.57 9.40 -15.48
CA TYR A 350 -0.76 9.38 -14.27
C TYR A 350 -1.63 9.41 -13.01
N ALA A 351 -2.59 10.33 -12.94
CA ALA A 351 -3.50 10.43 -11.80
C ALA A 351 -4.30 9.15 -11.56
N THR A 352 -4.67 8.44 -12.63
CA THR A 352 -5.37 7.15 -12.54
C THR A 352 -4.47 6.05 -11.96
N ILE A 353 -3.21 5.96 -12.39
CA ILE A 353 -2.24 4.97 -11.87
C ILE A 353 -1.87 5.26 -10.42
N ALA A 354 -1.60 6.53 -10.10
CA ALA A 354 -1.30 6.94 -8.74
C ALA A 354 -2.50 6.73 -7.79
N ALA A 355 -3.74 6.99 -8.22
CA ALA A 355 -4.92 6.68 -7.42
C ALA A 355 -5.04 5.19 -7.09
N LEU A 356 -4.71 4.31 -8.03
CA LEU A 356 -4.67 2.86 -7.81
C LEU A 356 -3.55 2.44 -6.83
N ALA A 357 -2.38 3.08 -6.90
CA ALA A 357 -1.21 2.74 -6.10
C ALA A 357 -1.28 3.20 -4.63
N TYR A 358 -2.08 4.25 -4.30
CA TYR A 358 -2.09 4.89 -2.97
C TYR A 358 -2.24 3.89 -1.82
N ARG A 359 -3.35 3.12 -1.83
CA ARG A 359 -3.62 2.13 -0.77
C ARG A 359 -2.66 0.94 -0.83
N GLN A 360 -2.12 0.58 -2.00
CA GLN A 360 -1.12 -0.49 -2.11
C GLN A 360 0.17 -0.12 -1.37
N CYS A 361 0.63 1.12 -1.51
CA CYS A 361 1.80 1.63 -0.81
C CYS A 361 1.57 1.66 0.71
N ALA A 362 0.53 2.36 1.15
CA ALA A 362 0.25 2.52 2.58
C ALA A 362 -0.17 1.19 3.26
N GLY A 363 -0.91 0.32 2.58
CA GLY A 363 -1.33 -0.98 3.10
C GLY A 363 -0.20 -2.00 3.27
N GLY A 364 1.00 -1.74 2.74
CA GLY A 364 2.19 -2.59 2.95
C GLY A 364 2.89 -2.39 4.30
N THR A 365 2.26 -1.69 5.25
CA THR A 365 2.93 -1.20 6.46
C THR A 365 2.08 -1.30 7.73
N LYS A 366 2.70 -1.24 8.91
CA LYS A 366 2.02 -1.39 10.20
C LYS A 366 2.60 -0.49 11.29
N LEU A 367 1.77 0.41 11.82
CA LEU A 367 2.10 1.25 12.98
C LEU A 367 1.97 0.47 14.29
N VAL A 368 2.99 0.52 15.13
CA VAL A 368 3.04 -0.20 16.40
C VAL A 368 3.53 0.69 17.54
N TRP A 369 3.29 0.27 18.77
CA TRP A 369 3.83 0.95 19.95
C TRP A 369 5.02 0.17 20.51
N ASN A 370 6.19 0.78 20.48
CA ASN A 370 7.34 0.25 21.21
C ASN A 370 7.10 0.51 22.71
N THR A 371 6.68 -0.54 23.42
CA THR A 371 6.36 -0.51 24.84
C THR A 371 7.59 -0.35 25.75
N LYS A 372 8.80 -0.64 25.25
CA LYS A 372 10.04 -0.46 26.01
C LYS A 372 10.47 1.01 26.05
N GLU A 373 10.36 1.71 24.92
CA GLU A 373 10.77 3.11 24.80
C GLU A 373 9.63 4.10 24.94
N ASN A 374 8.38 3.62 24.95
CA ASN A 374 7.18 4.46 24.94
C ASN A 374 7.14 5.39 23.72
N LYS A 375 7.37 4.82 22.53
CA LYS A 375 7.44 5.55 21.25
C LYS A 375 6.66 4.83 20.14
N LEU A 376 6.18 5.62 19.18
CA LEU A 376 5.58 5.14 17.94
C LEU A 376 6.65 4.59 17.01
N TRP A 377 6.45 3.38 16.49
CA TRP A 377 7.30 2.74 15.49
C TRP A 377 6.47 2.32 14.28
N TYR A 378 7.13 2.11 13.15
CA TYR A 378 6.48 1.74 11.90
C TYR A 378 7.31 0.69 11.16
N PHE A 379 6.65 -0.31 10.61
CA PHE A 379 7.31 -1.42 9.90
C PHE A 379 6.66 -1.63 8.54
N MET A 380 7.45 -2.06 7.56
CA MET A 380 6.99 -2.44 6.23
C MET A 380 7.14 -3.95 6.05
N LYS A 381 6.20 -4.60 5.35
CA LYS A 381 6.38 -5.96 4.86
C LYS A 381 6.85 -5.90 3.42
N GLU A 382 7.88 -6.65 3.08
CA GLU A 382 8.15 -7.01 1.70
C GLU A 382 7.15 -8.07 1.24
N ILE A 383 6.07 -7.61 0.62
CA ILE A 383 4.99 -8.47 0.15
C ILE A 383 5.40 -9.16 -1.16
N SER A 384 5.01 -10.42 -1.36
CA SER A 384 5.19 -11.13 -2.63
C SER A 384 6.65 -11.34 -3.05
N SER A 385 7.54 -11.61 -2.10
CA SER A 385 8.95 -11.99 -2.28
C SER A 385 9.31 -12.98 -1.16
N ASP A 386 10.31 -12.69 -0.33
CA ASP A 386 10.68 -13.54 0.81
C ASP A 386 9.96 -13.17 2.13
N GLY A 387 9.14 -12.11 2.13
CA GLY A 387 8.28 -11.77 3.27
C GLY A 387 9.01 -11.00 4.38
N ASP A 388 10.11 -10.36 4.03
CA ASP A 388 11.00 -9.69 4.97
C ASP A 388 10.39 -8.47 5.67
N LEU A 389 10.89 -8.21 6.87
CA LEU A 389 10.50 -7.12 7.74
C LEU A 389 11.42 -5.91 7.49
N SER A 390 10.83 -4.84 6.97
CA SER A 390 11.48 -3.55 6.70
C SER A 390 12.73 -3.65 5.82
N THR A 391 12.62 -4.36 4.70
CA THR A 391 13.65 -4.41 3.65
C THR A 391 13.97 -3.02 3.12
N VAL A 392 15.23 -2.61 3.14
CA VAL A 392 15.65 -1.23 2.86
C VAL A 392 15.47 -0.88 1.39
N ASP A 393 15.82 -1.78 0.49
CA ASP A 393 15.63 -1.63 -0.96
C ASP A 393 14.16 -1.76 -1.41
N VAL A 394 13.23 -2.14 -0.52
CA VAL A 394 11.77 -2.01 -0.70
C VAL A 394 11.25 -0.68 -0.18
N ILE A 395 11.76 -0.20 0.96
CA ILE A 395 11.42 1.12 1.50
C ILE A 395 11.92 2.22 0.54
N TYR A 396 13.06 1.99 -0.13
CA TYR A 396 13.68 2.93 -1.07
C TYR A 396 12.76 3.36 -2.24
N PRO A 397 12.22 2.47 -3.08
CA PRO A 397 11.25 2.84 -4.11
C PRO A 397 9.94 3.36 -3.52
N ALA A 398 9.53 2.92 -2.32
CA ALA A 398 8.34 3.45 -1.65
C ALA A 398 8.55 4.88 -1.08
N SER A 399 9.79 5.32 -0.88
CA SER A 399 10.13 6.57 -0.19
C SER A 399 9.52 7.85 -0.79
N PRO A 400 9.33 8.02 -2.11
CA PRO A 400 8.72 9.24 -2.64
C PRO A 400 7.30 9.47 -2.13
N PHE A 401 6.53 8.40 -1.92
CA PHE A 401 5.22 8.47 -1.28
C PHE A 401 5.32 9.08 0.11
N PHE A 402 6.17 8.53 0.98
CA PHE A 402 6.29 9.00 2.35
C PHE A 402 6.92 10.39 2.43
N LEU A 403 7.93 10.70 1.63
CA LEU A 403 8.54 12.03 1.59
C LEU A 403 7.54 13.13 1.22
N HIS A 404 6.59 12.83 0.33
CA HIS A 404 5.55 13.76 -0.06
C HIS A 404 4.44 13.85 1.00
N PHE A 405 3.87 12.71 1.40
CA PHE A 405 2.65 12.69 2.20
C PHE A 405 2.89 12.88 3.70
N ASN A 406 3.93 12.24 4.25
CA ASN A 406 4.31 12.40 5.65
C ASN A 406 5.75 11.89 5.88
N PRO A 407 6.78 12.77 5.86
CA PRO A 407 8.18 12.35 6.00
C PRO A 407 8.48 11.75 7.38
N GLU A 408 7.65 12.01 8.39
CA GLU A 408 7.76 11.35 9.70
C GLU A 408 7.53 9.84 9.60
N LEU A 409 6.62 9.38 8.74
CA LEU A 409 6.41 7.95 8.51
C LEU A 409 7.67 7.29 7.93
N LEU A 410 8.34 7.93 6.97
CA LEU A 410 9.62 7.40 6.45
C LEU A 410 10.68 7.34 7.55
N ARG A 411 10.79 8.39 8.38
CA ARG A 411 11.68 8.39 9.54
C ARG A 411 11.40 7.20 10.46
N LEU A 412 10.13 6.94 10.75
CA LEU A 412 9.71 5.82 11.60
C LEU A 412 9.98 4.44 11.00
N LEU A 413 10.02 4.30 9.66
CA LEU A 413 10.46 3.08 8.99
C LEU A 413 11.97 2.85 9.13
N LEU A 414 12.78 3.92 9.10
CA LEU A 414 14.25 3.82 9.17
C LEU A 414 14.78 3.66 10.60
N VAL A 415 14.07 4.16 11.62
CA VAL A 415 14.54 4.11 13.01
C VAL A 415 14.84 2.68 13.48
N PRO A 416 13.98 1.67 13.30
CA PRO A 416 14.29 0.29 13.73
C PRO A 416 15.55 -0.30 13.07
N LEU A 417 15.82 0.06 11.80
CA LEU A 417 17.04 -0.33 11.07
C LEU A 417 18.28 0.32 11.68
N LEU A 418 18.21 1.62 12.00
CA LEU A 418 19.30 2.34 12.67
C LEU A 418 19.57 1.79 14.06
N GLU A 419 18.54 1.46 14.85
CA GLU A 419 18.73 0.87 16.18
C GLU A 419 19.36 -0.52 16.11
N TYR A 420 18.96 -1.36 15.15
CA TYR A 420 19.61 -2.65 14.90
C TYR A 420 21.08 -2.48 14.53
N ALA A 421 21.37 -1.62 13.54
CA ALA A 421 22.73 -1.37 13.08
C ALA A 421 23.62 -0.67 14.12
N ASN A 422 23.04 0.13 15.02
CA ASN A 422 23.75 0.79 16.11
C ASN A 422 23.96 -0.12 17.34
N ASN A 423 23.68 -1.43 17.23
CA ASN A 423 23.84 -2.41 18.31
C ASN A 423 22.95 -2.13 19.54
N GLU A 424 21.73 -1.63 19.32
CA GLU A 424 20.76 -1.33 20.38
C GLU A 424 19.73 -2.45 20.58
N THR A 425 19.94 -3.60 19.94
CA THR A 425 19.12 -4.81 20.09
C THR A 425 19.88 -5.90 20.84
N SER A 426 19.22 -7.04 21.11
CA SER A 426 19.90 -8.20 21.73
C SER A 426 20.83 -8.95 20.76
N VAL A 427 20.78 -8.63 19.47
CA VAL A 427 21.69 -9.17 18.44
C VAL A 427 22.61 -8.04 17.99
N LEU A 428 23.92 -8.31 18.04
CA LEU A 428 24.91 -7.34 17.57
C LEU A 428 24.99 -7.37 16.05
N TYR A 429 24.98 -6.19 15.44
CA TYR A 429 25.26 -5.96 14.04
C TYR A 429 26.71 -5.46 13.88
N ASN A 430 27.54 -6.25 13.20
CA ASN A 430 28.99 -6.08 13.15
C ASN A 430 29.56 -5.81 11.75
N PHE A 431 28.71 -5.53 10.76
CA PHE A 431 29.17 -5.16 9.43
C PHE A 431 29.37 -3.64 9.29
N PRO A 432 30.35 -3.21 8.46
CA PRO A 432 30.62 -1.80 8.23
C PRO A 432 29.68 -1.11 7.23
N TRP A 433 28.57 -1.74 6.85
CA TRP A 433 27.55 -1.24 5.91
C TRP A 433 26.14 -1.42 6.46
N ALA A 434 25.14 -0.78 5.85
CA ALA A 434 23.75 -0.85 6.30
C ALA A 434 23.15 -2.27 6.23
N PRO A 435 22.25 -2.65 7.16
CA PRO A 435 21.50 -3.90 7.05
C PRO A 435 20.49 -3.82 5.89
N HIS A 436 20.19 -4.98 5.30
CA HIS A 436 19.16 -5.14 4.26
C HIS A 436 17.75 -5.21 4.85
N HIS A 437 17.54 -6.00 5.91
CA HIS A 437 16.23 -6.19 6.54
C HIS A 437 16.38 -6.54 8.04
N LEU A 438 15.24 -6.67 8.74
CA LEU A 438 15.17 -6.92 10.17
C LEU A 438 14.77 -8.37 10.54
N GLY A 439 14.61 -9.24 9.56
CA GLY A 439 14.11 -10.61 9.71
C GLY A 439 12.86 -10.81 8.88
N GLU A 440 12.02 -11.76 9.29
CA GLU A 440 10.87 -12.21 8.50
C GLU A 440 9.56 -11.68 9.11
N TYR A 441 8.75 -10.93 8.35
CA TYR A 441 7.55 -10.26 8.87
C TYR A 441 6.57 -11.27 9.51
N PRO A 442 6.08 -11.06 10.74
CA PRO A 442 6.14 -9.85 11.56
C PRO A 442 7.20 -9.91 12.69
N ILE A 443 8.22 -10.76 12.55
CA ILE A 443 9.20 -11.07 13.60
C ILE A 443 10.56 -10.48 13.23
N GLY A 444 11.03 -9.52 14.04
CA GLY A 444 12.40 -9.01 13.96
C GLY A 444 13.35 -9.86 14.80
N TYR A 445 14.35 -10.50 14.17
CA TYR A 445 15.26 -11.42 14.86
C TYR A 445 16.62 -11.65 14.17
N ILE A 446 16.81 -11.08 12.98
CA ILE A 446 17.88 -11.50 12.07
C ILE A 446 19.28 -11.39 12.67
N LEU A 447 20.16 -12.34 12.30
CA LEU A 447 21.59 -12.30 12.62
C LEU A 447 22.37 -11.66 11.46
N PRO A 448 23.51 -10.99 11.71
CA PRO A 448 24.28 -10.37 10.63
C PRO A 448 24.68 -11.35 9.53
N LYS A 449 25.12 -12.56 9.89
CA LYS A 449 25.52 -13.60 8.91
C LYS A 449 24.40 -14.06 7.96
N ASP A 450 23.14 -13.77 8.29
CA ASP A 450 21.96 -14.17 7.53
C ASP A 450 21.42 -12.99 6.70
N GLN A 451 22.11 -11.83 6.72
CA GLN A 451 21.80 -10.67 5.86
C GLN A 451 22.17 -10.93 4.42
N GLU A 452 21.39 -10.37 3.50
CA GLU A 452 21.76 -10.32 2.10
C GLU A 452 22.96 -9.42 1.85
N ASN A 453 23.83 -9.83 0.93
CA ASN A 453 25.07 -9.12 0.64
C ASN A 453 24.82 -7.98 -0.36
N MET A 454 24.12 -6.94 0.10
CA MET A 454 23.78 -5.71 -0.64
C MET A 454 24.40 -4.43 -0.02
N PRO A 455 25.71 -4.38 0.24
CA PRO A 455 26.29 -3.36 1.11
C PRO A 455 26.33 -1.93 0.52
N VAL A 456 26.63 -1.75 -0.77
CA VAL A 456 26.55 -0.43 -1.45
C VAL A 456 25.10 -0.02 -1.67
N GLU A 457 24.26 -0.99 -2.03
CA GLU A 457 22.84 -0.82 -2.27
C GLU A 457 22.16 -0.19 -1.04
N GLU A 458 22.25 -0.86 0.10
CA GLU A 458 21.52 -0.44 1.30
C GLU A 458 22.11 0.78 1.98
N THR A 459 23.44 0.91 1.92
CA THR A 459 24.10 2.10 2.45
C THR A 459 23.73 3.34 1.63
N GLY A 460 23.70 3.22 0.30
CA GLY A 460 23.26 4.28 -0.59
C GLY A 460 21.79 4.65 -0.37
N ASN A 461 20.92 3.65 -0.31
CA ASN A 461 19.49 3.80 -0.05
C ASN A 461 19.23 4.60 1.23
N LEU A 462 19.84 4.21 2.36
CA LEU A 462 19.66 4.90 3.64
C LEU A 462 20.15 6.33 3.61
N PHE A 463 21.35 6.64 3.07
CA PHE A 463 21.82 8.03 3.04
C PHE A 463 20.90 8.95 2.23
N MET A 464 20.43 8.46 1.09
CA MET A 464 19.51 9.19 0.23
C MET A 464 18.15 9.43 0.91
N MET A 465 17.56 8.40 1.55
CA MET A 465 16.31 8.55 2.29
C MET A 465 16.45 9.45 3.53
N ILE A 466 17.54 9.31 4.27
CA ILE A 466 17.85 10.16 5.43
C ILE A 466 17.94 11.63 5.00
N LEU A 467 18.65 11.94 3.91
CA LEU A 467 18.72 13.32 3.41
C LEU A 467 17.32 13.85 3.05
N GLY A 468 16.51 13.03 2.37
CA GLY A 468 15.13 13.39 2.03
C GLY A 468 14.29 13.73 3.27
N ILE A 469 14.38 12.91 4.32
CA ILE A 469 13.70 13.18 5.60
C ILE A 469 14.19 14.50 6.19
N VAL A 470 15.50 14.69 6.31
CA VAL A 470 16.11 15.89 6.90
C VAL A 470 15.62 17.15 6.20
N GLN A 471 15.65 17.18 4.86
CA GLN A 471 15.21 18.33 4.07
C GLN A 471 13.71 18.63 4.28
N ARG A 472 12.86 17.59 4.32
CA ARG A 472 11.41 17.74 4.48
C ARG A 472 10.99 18.03 5.93
N GLN A 473 11.83 17.71 6.90
CA GLN A 473 11.64 18.01 8.32
C GLN A 473 12.40 19.26 8.78
N LYS A 474 12.52 20.27 7.90
CA LYS A 474 13.13 21.58 8.21
C LYS A 474 14.57 21.47 8.74
N ASN A 475 15.34 20.54 8.17
CA ASN A 475 16.71 20.23 8.56
C ASN A 475 16.87 19.73 10.00
N ASP A 476 15.83 19.10 10.56
CA ASP A 476 15.92 18.45 11.87
C ASP A 476 16.84 17.23 11.82
N LEU A 477 17.96 17.36 12.54
CA LEU A 477 18.99 16.34 12.68
C LEU A 477 19.03 15.72 14.09
N THR A 478 18.15 16.13 15.00
CA THR A 478 18.19 15.75 16.41
C THR A 478 17.92 14.25 16.64
N TRP A 479 17.20 13.62 15.72
CA TRP A 479 16.96 12.17 15.74
C TRP A 479 18.15 11.35 15.23
N LEU A 480 19.13 11.99 14.56
CA LEU A 480 20.35 11.36 14.06
C LEU A 480 21.56 11.64 14.95
N PHE A 481 21.82 12.92 15.23
CA PHE A 481 23.05 13.37 15.88
C PHE A 481 22.80 13.74 17.35
N PRO A 482 23.71 13.34 18.26
CA PRO A 482 24.95 12.60 18.03
C PRO A 482 24.79 11.06 17.96
N ARG A 483 23.59 10.52 18.22
CA ARG A 483 23.32 9.08 18.46
C ARG A 483 23.94 8.14 17.42
N TYR A 484 23.77 8.43 16.13
CA TYR A 484 24.21 7.57 15.02
C TYR A 484 25.45 8.08 14.27
N SER A 485 26.13 9.11 14.77
CA SER A 485 27.27 9.75 14.09
C SER A 485 28.35 8.76 13.63
N LYS A 486 28.81 7.89 14.52
CA LYS A 486 29.83 6.88 14.24
C LYS A 486 29.36 5.81 13.25
N LEU A 487 28.08 5.42 13.33
CA LEU A 487 27.47 4.46 12.41
C LEU A 487 27.48 5.01 10.99
N LEU A 488 27.00 6.24 10.82
CA LEU A 488 26.95 6.90 9.52
C LEU A 488 28.36 7.14 8.94
N GLU A 489 29.34 7.49 9.78
CA GLU A 489 30.73 7.64 9.33
C GLU A 489 31.34 6.31 8.87
N MET A 490 31.08 5.21 9.59
CA MET A 490 31.53 3.88 9.21
C MET A 490 30.96 3.46 7.84
N TRP A 491 29.66 3.68 7.63
CA TRP A 491 28.98 3.41 6.37
C TRP A 491 29.53 4.24 5.20
N ALA A 492 29.81 5.52 5.43
CA ALA A 492 30.44 6.36 4.41
C ALA A 492 31.86 5.89 4.07
N GLY A 493 32.63 5.46 5.09
CA GLY A 493 33.94 4.84 4.89
C GLY A 493 33.87 3.58 4.02
N TYR A 494 32.83 2.76 4.18
CA TYR A 494 32.59 1.60 3.31
C TYR A 494 32.31 2.00 1.86
N LEU A 495 31.46 3.00 1.62
CA LEU A 495 31.21 3.50 0.26
C LEU A 495 32.50 4.04 -0.39
N VAL A 496 33.34 4.76 0.36
CA VAL A 496 34.63 5.25 -0.13
C VAL A 496 35.57 4.10 -0.54
N ALA A 497 35.57 3.00 0.21
CA ALA A 497 36.37 1.82 -0.11
C ALA A 497 35.83 1.01 -1.31
N SER A 498 34.53 1.16 -1.61
CA SER A 498 33.80 0.35 -2.60
C SER A 498 33.53 1.10 -3.92
N LEU A 499 34.04 2.32 -4.08
CA LEU A 499 33.79 3.15 -5.26
C LEU A 499 35.11 3.53 -5.97
N PRO A 500 35.08 3.74 -7.30
CA PRO A 500 33.91 3.83 -8.18
C PRO A 500 33.35 2.47 -8.64
N ASP A 501 33.96 1.35 -8.22
CA ASP A 501 33.58 0.00 -8.66
C ASP A 501 33.14 -0.87 -7.47
N PRO A 502 31.84 -1.22 -7.37
CA PRO A 502 31.30 -1.97 -6.25
C PRO A 502 31.74 -3.45 -6.22
N GLY A 503 32.49 -3.92 -7.22
CA GLY A 503 32.95 -5.31 -7.30
C GLY A 503 31.79 -6.30 -7.39
N ASN A 504 31.90 -7.44 -6.69
CA ASN A 504 30.89 -8.49 -6.73
C ASN A 504 30.01 -8.47 -5.47
N GLN A 505 28.80 -7.92 -5.61
CA GLN A 505 27.75 -7.89 -4.60
C GLN A 505 26.38 -7.86 -5.28
N LEU A 506 25.31 -8.11 -4.52
CA LEU A 506 23.95 -7.98 -5.03
C LEU A 506 23.52 -6.51 -5.10
N CYS A 507 22.53 -6.24 -5.94
CA CYS A 507 21.71 -5.03 -5.94
C CYS A 507 20.23 -5.45 -5.88
N THR A 508 19.31 -4.49 -5.73
CA THR A 508 17.86 -4.75 -5.64
C THR A 508 17.25 -5.51 -6.84
N ASP A 509 17.95 -5.55 -7.97
CA ASP A 509 17.56 -6.33 -9.16
C ASP A 509 18.17 -7.76 -9.14
N ASP A 510 18.36 -8.35 -7.96
CA ASP A 510 18.98 -9.65 -7.72
C ASP A 510 18.21 -10.84 -8.32
N PHE A 511 16.92 -10.66 -8.60
CA PHE A 511 16.07 -11.60 -9.33
C PHE A 511 16.56 -11.84 -10.78
N GLU A 512 17.41 -10.97 -11.33
CA GLU A 512 18.14 -11.20 -12.60
C GLU A 512 19.47 -11.98 -12.41
N GLY A 513 19.83 -12.30 -11.17
CA GLY A 513 21.09 -12.89 -10.78
C GLY A 513 22.21 -11.87 -10.52
N PRO A 514 23.40 -12.34 -10.12
CA PRO A 514 24.54 -11.48 -9.78
C PRO A 514 24.93 -10.57 -10.94
N SER A 515 25.20 -9.30 -10.64
CA SER A 515 25.69 -8.30 -11.59
C SER A 515 26.95 -7.63 -11.03
N PRO A 516 28.14 -8.23 -11.20
CA PRO A 516 29.38 -7.66 -10.69
C PRO A 516 29.77 -6.41 -11.48
N HIS A 517 30.46 -5.46 -10.86
CA HIS A 517 30.90 -4.22 -11.51
C HIS A 517 29.73 -3.42 -12.12
N ASN A 518 28.56 -3.49 -11.47
CA ASN A 518 27.31 -2.91 -11.96
C ASN A 518 27.35 -1.38 -11.91
N ALA A 519 27.13 -0.77 -13.07
CA ALA A 519 27.19 0.68 -13.23
C ALA A 519 26.05 1.41 -12.51
N ASN A 520 24.83 0.85 -12.46
CA ASN A 520 23.72 1.48 -11.77
C ASN A 520 23.89 1.45 -10.23
N LEU A 521 24.46 0.37 -9.70
CA LEU A 521 24.83 0.25 -8.28
C LEU A 521 25.98 1.19 -7.91
N ALA A 522 26.99 1.32 -8.77
CA ALA A 522 28.05 2.30 -8.59
C ALA A 522 27.50 3.73 -8.54
N ALA A 523 26.55 4.07 -9.43
CA ALA A 523 25.89 5.36 -9.42
C ALA A 523 25.11 5.61 -8.12
N LYS A 524 24.42 4.59 -7.59
CA LYS A 524 23.77 4.64 -6.27
C LYS A 524 24.75 5.01 -5.17
N GLY A 525 25.89 4.33 -5.10
CA GLY A 525 26.94 4.63 -4.11
C GLY A 525 27.45 6.07 -4.21
N VAL A 526 27.64 6.58 -5.44
CA VAL A 526 28.05 7.97 -5.69
C VAL A 526 27.01 8.98 -5.20
N VAL A 527 25.73 8.78 -5.54
CA VAL A 527 24.64 9.66 -5.06
C VAL A 527 24.51 9.57 -3.53
N GLY A 528 24.59 8.37 -2.96
CA GLY A 528 24.56 8.14 -1.51
C GLY A 528 25.69 8.86 -0.76
N LEU A 529 26.92 8.83 -1.30
CA LEU A 529 28.06 9.52 -0.70
C LEU A 529 27.88 11.06 -0.73
N SER A 530 27.37 11.59 -1.84
CA SER A 530 27.00 13.01 -1.94
C SER A 530 25.86 13.38 -0.98
N ALA A 531 24.89 12.48 -0.80
CA ALA A 531 23.81 12.67 0.17
C ALA A 531 24.34 12.75 1.61
N TYR A 532 25.28 11.87 1.98
CA TYR A 532 25.94 11.94 3.28
C TYR A 532 26.74 13.24 3.47
N ALA A 533 27.48 13.67 2.44
CA ALA A 533 28.16 14.95 2.47
C ALA A 533 27.20 16.11 2.75
N LYS A 534 26.01 16.10 2.14
CA LYS A 534 24.96 17.11 2.35
C LYS A 534 24.34 17.05 3.76
N ILE A 535 24.18 15.86 4.34
CA ILE A 535 23.75 15.68 5.73
C ILE A 535 24.78 16.32 6.68
N LEU A 536 26.08 16.06 6.46
CA LEU A 536 27.16 16.64 7.27
C LEU A 536 27.25 18.16 7.13
N GLU A 537 27.07 18.69 5.91
CA GLU A 537 27.01 20.14 5.68
C GLU A 537 25.87 20.77 6.50
N THR A 538 24.70 20.14 6.47
CA THR A 538 23.51 20.56 7.22
C THR A 538 23.74 20.50 8.74
N ALA A 539 24.54 19.54 9.21
CA ALA A 539 24.97 19.42 10.61
C ALA A 539 26.05 20.43 11.01
N GLY A 540 26.55 21.25 10.08
CA GLY A 540 27.68 22.17 10.31
C GLY A 540 29.05 21.47 10.37
N ASN A 541 29.14 20.19 10.01
CA ASN A 541 30.39 19.43 9.98
C ASN A 541 31.10 19.60 8.62
N THR A 542 31.56 20.83 8.36
CA THR A 542 32.09 21.27 7.08
C THR A 542 33.62 21.18 6.96
N THR A 543 34.33 20.53 7.89
CA THR A 543 35.78 20.79 8.01
C THR A 543 36.63 20.23 6.87
N VAL A 544 37.62 21.02 6.44
CA VAL A 544 38.82 20.58 5.72
C VAL A 544 39.94 20.69 6.74
N MET A 545 40.43 19.58 7.29
CA MET A 545 41.63 19.66 8.15
C MET A 545 42.87 19.66 7.24
N ALA A 546 43.73 20.67 7.40
CA ALA A 546 44.98 20.77 6.64
C ALA A 546 45.99 19.66 7.01
N ASP A 547 45.91 19.13 8.24
CA ASP A 547 46.97 18.27 8.81
C ASP A 547 46.42 17.02 9.58
N GLY A 548 45.16 16.61 9.34
CA GLY A 548 44.51 15.44 9.97
C GLY A 548 43.84 14.51 8.94
N PRO A 549 43.27 13.36 9.34
CA PRO A 549 42.53 12.51 8.41
C PRO A 549 41.40 13.31 7.75
N GLU A 550 41.30 13.26 6.42
CA GLU A 550 40.27 14.00 5.67
C GLU A 550 38.88 13.42 6.02
N THR A 551 38.06 14.18 6.75
CA THR A 551 36.67 13.84 7.11
C THR A 551 35.76 15.05 6.84
N GLY A 552 34.44 14.89 7.00
CA GLY A 552 33.49 16.01 6.91
C GLY A 552 32.88 16.21 5.51
N ALA A 553 31.97 17.18 5.39
CA ALA A 553 31.16 17.38 4.20
C ALA A 553 31.98 17.55 2.90
N PHE A 554 32.99 18.43 2.89
CA PHE A 554 33.78 18.68 1.68
C PHE A 554 34.61 17.46 1.24
N TYR A 555 35.10 16.66 2.18
CA TYR A 555 35.87 15.46 1.85
C TYR A 555 35.01 14.46 1.06
N TYR A 556 33.84 14.09 1.62
CA TYR A 556 32.96 13.11 1.00
C TYR A 556 32.36 13.64 -0.32
N GLN A 557 32.07 14.93 -0.42
CA GLN A 557 31.60 15.53 -1.67
C GLN A 557 32.67 15.48 -2.78
N ARG A 558 33.93 15.85 -2.50
CA ARG A 558 35.02 15.74 -3.48
C ARG A 558 35.24 14.29 -3.95
N LEU A 559 35.11 13.33 -3.04
CA LEU A 559 35.20 11.92 -3.40
C LEU A 559 34.03 11.48 -4.29
N ALA A 560 32.80 11.90 -3.98
CA ALA A 560 31.66 11.62 -4.85
C ALA A 560 31.87 12.18 -6.27
N GLU A 561 32.35 13.42 -6.41
CA GLU A 561 32.66 14.04 -7.71
C GLU A 561 33.76 13.30 -8.47
N LYS A 562 34.81 12.87 -7.76
CA LYS A 562 35.88 12.04 -8.32
C LYS A 562 35.33 10.71 -8.82
N PHE A 563 34.53 10.02 -8.01
CA PHE A 563 33.95 8.73 -8.38
C PHE A 563 32.94 8.85 -9.51
N MET A 564 32.14 9.92 -9.57
CA MET A 564 31.27 10.22 -10.70
C MET A 564 32.06 10.38 -11.99
N SER A 565 33.17 11.13 -11.96
CA SER A 565 34.03 11.31 -13.13
C SER A 565 34.65 10.00 -13.61
N GLN A 566 35.04 9.12 -12.69
CA GLN A 566 35.54 7.78 -13.01
C GLN A 566 34.42 6.87 -13.53
N TRP A 567 33.23 6.94 -12.94
CA TRP A 567 32.04 6.24 -13.39
C TRP A 567 31.74 6.55 -14.86
N MET A 568 31.75 7.82 -15.25
CA MET A 568 31.49 8.23 -16.64
C MET A 568 32.51 7.62 -17.61
N GLN A 569 33.76 7.41 -17.18
CA GLN A 569 34.80 6.78 -18.00
C GLN A 569 34.61 5.26 -18.09
N LEU A 570 34.32 4.59 -16.97
CA LEU A 570 34.18 3.13 -16.90
C LEU A 570 32.88 2.64 -17.59
N ALA A 571 31.78 3.37 -17.36
CA ALA A 571 30.46 3.03 -17.86
C ALA A 571 30.25 3.43 -19.33
N ALA A 572 31.10 4.29 -19.91
CA ALA A 572 30.95 4.74 -21.29
C ALA A 572 31.01 3.55 -22.27
N THR A 573 30.06 3.51 -23.20
CA THR A 573 30.09 2.56 -24.33
C THR A 573 30.94 3.10 -25.48
N ASN A 574 31.60 2.19 -26.20
CA ASN A 574 32.24 2.47 -27.50
C ASN A 574 31.37 2.02 -28.68
N ALA A 575 30.11 1.62 -28.43
CA ALA A 575 29.20 1.09 -29.45
C ALA A 575 28.87 2.14 -30.54
N THR A 576 28.77 1.70 -31.80
CA THR A 576 28.52 2.55 -32.97
C THR A 576 27.04 2.96 -33.15
N GLY A 577 26.27 3.02 -32.06
CA GLY A 577 24.82 3.22 -32.04
C GLY A 577 24.39 4.48 -31.28
N VAL A 578 23.17 4.45 -30.73
CA VAL A 578 22.68 5.52 -29.84
C VAL A 578 23.54 5.53 -28.56
N PRO A 579 24.15 6.66 -28.18
CA PRO A 579 24.98 6.74 -26.98
C PRO A 579 24.21 6.35 -25.71
N HIS A 580 24.85 5.56 -24.84
CA HIS A 580 24.34 5.08 -23.55
C HIS A 580 25.48 4.61 -22.65
N TYR A 581 25.16 4.26 -21.40
CA TYR A 581 26.08 3.69 -20.42
C TYR A 581 25.81 2.19 -20.22
N LYS A 582 26.89 1.43 -19.99
CA LYS A 582 26.84 -0.03 -19.82
C LYS A 582 26.03 -0.47 -18.61
N LEU A 583 25.52 -1.71 -18.61
CA LEU A 583 24.98 -2.37 -17.41
C LEU A 583 26.12 -2.68 -16.43
N GLU A 584 27.16 -3.37 -16.91
CA GLU A 584 28.38 -3.74 -16.19
C GLU A 584 29.60 -3.16 -16.89
N TYR A 585 30.62 -2.73 -16.15
CA TYR A 585 31.81 -2.11 -16.74
C TYR A 585 32.54 -3.01 -17.74
N ASP A 586 32.50 -4.31 -17.48
CA ASP A 586 33.19 -5.35 -18.25
C ASP A 586 32.43 -5.81 -19.50
N ILE A 587 31.15 -5.45 -19.65
CA ILE A 587 30.31 -5.90 -20.78
C ILE A 587 30.08 -4.73 -21.75
N ALA A 588 30.85 -4.73 -22.84
CA ALA A 588 30.88 -3.63 -23.80
C ALA A 588 29.54 -3.33 -24.50
N GLU A 589 28.77 -4.36 -24.84
CA GLU A 589 27.46 -4.25 -25.52
C GLU A 589 26.31 -4.50 -24.54
N SER A 590 26.24 -3.71 -23.47
CA SER A 590 25.18 -3.82 -22.45
C SER A 590 24.58 -2.47 -22.09
N TRP A 591 23.41 -2.47 -21.47
CA TRP A 591 22.73 -1.28 -20.97
C TRP A 591 21.73 -1.68 -19.88
N SER A 592 21.35 -0.73 -19.02
CA SER A 592 20.25 -0.88 -18.06
C SER A 592 19.70 0.47 -17.64
N LEU A 593 18.47 0.50 -17.12
CA LEU A 593 17.88 1.70 -16.54
C LEU A 593 18.74 2.21 -15.37
N LYS A 594 19.23 3.45 -15.47
CA LYS A 594 20.01 4.13 -14.43
C LYS A 594 19.11 4.84 -13.42
N TYR A 595 18.09 4.14 -12.94
CA TYR A 595 17.05 4.71 -12.08
C TYR A 595 17.61 5.33 -10.79
N ASN A 596 18.76 4.87 -10.29
CA ASN A 596 19.38 5.41 -9.07
C ASN A 596 19.85 6.86 -9.22
N ILE A 597 20.16 7.29 -10.46
CA ILE A 597 20.49 8.70 -10.74
C ILE A 597 19.27 9.60 -10.47
N ALA A 598 18.05 9.10 -10.68
CA ALA A 598 16.83 9.88 -10.48
C ALA A 598 16.70 10.45 -9.07
N TYR A 599 17.17 9.71 -8.06
CA TYR A 599 17.02 10.12 -6.66
C TYR A 599 17.73 11.43 -6.34
N GLN A 600 18.84 11.74 -7.02
CA GLN A 600 19.53 13.01 -6.82
C GLN A 600 18.59 14.21 -7.03
N LYS A 601 17.64 14.11 -7.98
CA LYS A 601 16.63 15.16 -8.23
C LYS A 601 15.67 15.27 -7.05
N PHE A 602 15.24 14.14 -6.47
CA PHE A 602 14.28 14.14 -5.36
C PHE A 602 14.83 14.87 -4.12
N VAL A 603 16.14 14.84 -3.92
CA VAL A 603 16.85 15.50 -2.80
C VAL A 603 17.70 16.70 -3.20
N GLY A 604 17.54 17.22 -4.43
CA GLY A 604 18.22 18.43 -4.90
C GLY A 604 19.75 18.36 -4.90
N LEU A 605 20.32 17.19 -5.22
CA LEU A 605 21.75 16.99 -5.45
C LEU A 605 22.08 17.15 -6.94
N ASP A 606 23.27 17.68 -7.23
CA ASP A 606 23.79 17.89 -8.58
C ASP A 606 25.12 17.14 -8.76
N ILE A 607 25.05 15.80 -8.74
CA ILE A 607 26.24 14.94 -8.84
C ILE A 607 26.43 14.37 -10.24
N PHE A 608 25.41 13.73 -10.83
CA PHE A 608 25.44 13.36 -12.24
C PHE A 608 24.91 14.51 -13.10
N PRO A 609 25.67 14.96 -14.12
CA PRO A 609 25.22 16.04 -15.00
C PRO A 609 23.97 15.68 -15.80
N GLN A 610 23.14 16.68 -16.12
CA GLN A 610 21.94 16.49 -16.95
C GLN A 610 22.24 15.84 -18.32
N ALA A 611 23.46 16.02 -18.85
CA ALA A 611 23.90 15.35 -20.09
C ALA A 611 23.92 13.80 -19.97
N VAL A 612 24.22 13.26 -18.78
CA VAL A 612 24.16 11.81 -18.50
C VAL A 612 22.71 11.33 -18.57
N ILE A 613 21.80 12.04 -17.88
CA ILE A 613 20.37 11.72 -17.86
C ILE A 613 19.78 11.78 -19.27
N ASN A 614 20.08 12.84 -20.04
CA ASN A 614 19.61 12.98 -21.42
C ASN A 614 20.15 11.87 -22.33
N THR A 615 21.38 11.43 -22.13
CA THR A 615 21.99 10.33 -22.90
C THR A 615 21.19 9.04 -22.69
N GLU A 616 20.94 8.68 -21.44
CA GLU A 616 20.17 7.49 -21.06
C GLU A 616 18.72 7.56 -21.55
N LEU A 617 18.00 8.67 -21.31
CA LEU A 617 16.60 8.82 -21.73
C LEU A 617 16.45 8.69 -23.25
N ASN A 618 17.34 9.33 -24.02
CA ASN A 618 17.33 9.21 -25.48
C ASN A 618 17.50 7.76 -25.94
N TYR A 619 18.30 6.96 -25.23
CA TYR A 619 18.45 5.53 -25.49
C TYR A 619 17.18 4.76 -25.13
N TYR A 620 16.62 4.96 -23.94
CA TYR A 620 15.43 4.25 -23.45
C TYR A 620 14.22 4.44 -24.37
N MET A 621 14.01 5.65 -24.91
CA MET A 621 12.92 5.92 -25.85
C MET A 621 13.02 5.10 -27.14
N LYS A 622 14.20 4.57 -27.49
CA LYS A 622 14.40 3.65 -28.62
C LYS A 622 14.18 2.18 -28.28
N GLN A 623 14.21 1.83 -26.99
CA GLN A 623 13.99 0.46 -26.49
C GLN A 623 12.55 0.19 -26.07
N MET A 624 11.65 1.18 -26.20
CA MET A 624 10.28 1.11 -25.74
C MET A 624 9.49 0.01 -26.49
N ASN A 625 8.94 -0.93 -25.74
CA ASN A 625 7.99 -1.94 -26.21
C ASN A 625 6.54 -1.45 -26.10
N THR A 626 5.58 -2.36 -26.28
CA THR A 626 4.15 -2.04 -26.22
C THR A 626 3.75 -1.45 -24.87
N TYR A 627 4.28 -2.00 -23.78
CA TYR A 627 3.85 -1.73 -22.41
C TYR A 627 4.88 -1.01 -21.53
N GLY A 628 6.09 -0.78 -22.02
CA GLY A 628 7.14 -0.13 -21.24
C GLY A 628 8.51 -0.28 -21.87
N VAL A 629 9.54 0.20 -21.19
CA VAL A 629 10.95 0.00 -21.55
C VAL A 629 11.52 -1.15 -20.71
N PRO A 630 12.22 -2.13 -21.31
CA PRO A 630 12.88 -3.17 -20.54
C PRO A 630 13.82 -2.62 -19.47
N LEU A 631 13.97 -3.36 -18.36
CA LEU A 631 14.87 -2.98 -17.26
C LEU A 631 16.33 -2.91 -17.74
N ASP A 632 16.74 -3.91 -18.53
CA ASP A 632 18.07 -3.98 -19.11
C ASP A 632 18.11 -4.89 -20.33
N VAL A 633 19.31 -5.13 -20.86
CA VAL A 633 19.56 -5.92 -22.08
C VAL A 633 19.24 -7.42 -21.94
N ARG A 634 19.13 -7.98 -20.73
CA ARG A 634 19.03 -9.43 -20.48
C ARG A 634 17.64 -9.99 -20.76
N SER A 635 16.60 -9.18 -20.56
CA SER A 635 15.20 -9.59 -20.66
C SER A 635 14.33 -8.44 -21.19
N ASP A 636 13.17 -8.75 -21.77
CA ASP A 636 12.19 -7.74 -22.21
C ASP A 636 11.12 -7.43 -21.14
N PHE A 637 11.34 -7.80 -19.88
CA PHE A 637 10.53 -7.33 -18.75
C PHE A 637 11.08 -6.05 -18.14
N THR A 638 10.30 -5.44 -17.25
CA THR A 638 10.67 -4.23 -16.54
C THR A 638 10.16 -4.21 -15.11
N LYS A 639 10.50 -3.12 -14.42
CA LYS A 639 10.10 -2.76 -13.07
C LYS A 639 9.34 -1.43 -13.10
N LEU A 640 8.03 -1.43 -12.82
CA LEU A 640 7.13 -0.27 -12.93
C LEU A 640 7.61 0.92 -12.08
N ASP A 641 8.11 0.62 -10.88
CA ASP A 641 8.76 1.54 -9.96
C ASP A 641 9.97 2.23 -10.61
N TRP A 642 10.86 1.47 -11.25
CA TRP A 642 12.04 2.02 -11.94
C TRP A 642 11.68 2.82 -13.19
N GLU A 643 10.71 2.37 -13.98
CA GLU A 643 10.19 3.17 -15.10
C GLU A 643 9.60 4.49 -14.64
N SER A 644 8.88 4.49 -13.52
CA SER A 644 8.31 5.71 -12.94
C SER A 644 9.40 6.72 -12.55
N TRP A 645 10.50 6.25 -11.98
CA TRP A 645 11.65 7.10 -11.64
C TRP A 645 12.40 7.60 -12.86
N VAL A 646 12.61 6.74 -13.87
CA VAL A 646 13.19 7.12 -15.15
C VAL A 646 12.35 8.20 -15.84
N GLY A 647 11.02 8.06 -15.83
CA GLY A 647 10.13 9.10 -16.31
C GLY A 647 10.25 10.39 -15.49
N ALA A 648 10.26 10.27 -14.15
CA ALA A 648 10.30 11.42 -13.26
C ALA A 648 11.61 12.24 -13.37
N MET A 649 12.73 11.60 -13.72
CA MET A 649 14.00 12.31 -13.91
C MET A 649 14.12 13.07 -15.24
N SER A 650 13.20 12.89 -16.20
CA SER A 650 13.20 13.68 -17.44
C SER A 650 12.68 15.09 -17.22
N ASP A 651 13.40 16.08 -17.75
CA ASP A 651 12.92 17.48 -17.83
C ASP A 651 12.02 17.70 -19.06
N ASN A 652 11.91 16.70 -19.95
CA ASN A 652 11.03 16.73 -21.11
C ASN A 652 9.67 16.12 -20.76
N LYS A 653 8.61 16.91 -20.92
CA LYS A 653 7.23 16.47 -20.69
C LYS A 653 6.80 15.32 -21.61
N ASP A 654 7.33 15.26 -22.83
CA ASP A 654 6.95 14.23 -23.80
C ASP A 654 7.53 12.87 -23.43
N ASP A 655 8.74 12.83 -22.86
CA ASP A 655 9.36 11.61 -22.34
C ASP A 655 8.54 11.04 -21.17
N TRP A 656 8.17 11.89 -20.21
CA TRP A 656 7.27 11.52 -19.11
C TRP A 656 5.94 10.97 -19.63
N THR A 657 5.32 11.69 -20.55
CA THR A 657 4.01 11.31 -21.13
C THR A 657 4.11 9.96 -21.83
N THR A 658 5.21 9.72 -22.57
CA THR A 658 5.45 8.45 -23.26
C THR A 658 5.54 7.29 -22.29
N ILE A 659 6.31 7.41 -21.20
CA ILE A 659 6.47 6.34 -20.21
C ILE A 659 5.16 6.09 -19.47
N ILE A 660 4.50 7.14 -18.97
CA ILE A 660 3.29 6.94 -18.16
C ILE A 660 2.11 6.43 -19.00
N ASP A 661 2.06 6.75 -20.29
CA ASP A 661 1.08 6.19 -21.22
C ASP A 661 1.23 4.68 -21.37
N LYS A 662 2.46 4.17 -21.29
CA LYS A 662 2.80 2.74 -21.40
C LYS A 662 2.42 1.98 -20.13
N ILE A 663 2.77 2.53 -18.97
CA ILE A 663 2.36 2.01 -17.66
C ILE A 663 0.83 2.00 -17.55
N TYR A 664 0.16 3.08 -18.00
CA TYR A 664 -1.30 3.13 -18.03
C TYR A 664 -1.90 2.03 -18.92
N LEU A 665 -1.36 1.87 -20.14
CA LEU A 665 -1.81 0.83 -21.06
C LEU A 665 -1.63 -0.58 -20.47
N PHE A 666 -0.50 -0.83 -19.78
CA PHE A 666 -0.26 -2.07 -19.06
C PHE A 666 -1.34 -2.33 -18.01
N ALA A 667 -1.55 -1.38 -17.10
CA ALA A 667 -2.52 -1.54 -16.02
C ALA A 667 -3.96 -1.70 -16.55
N ASP A 668 -4.31 -1.00 -17.64
CA ASP A 668 -5.65 -1.07 -18.23
C ASP A 668 -5.91 -2.37 -18.99
N THR A 669 -4.89 -2.95 -19.62
CA THR A 669 -5.08 -4.05 -20.61
C THR A 669 -4.39 -5.36 -20.27
N THR A 670 -3.61 -5.44 -19.19
CA THR A 670 -2.96 -6.69 -18.77
C THR A 670 -3.98 -7.85 -18.64
N PRO A 671 -3.68 -9.04 -19.17
CA PRO A 671 -4.57 -10.19 -19.03
C PRO A 671 -4.61 -10.72 -17.60
N ASP A 672 -3.64 -10.38 -16.76
CA ASP A 672 -3.48 -10.95 -15.43
C ASP A 672 -4.27 -10.13 -14.40
N ARG A 673 -5.26 -10.77 -13.76
CA ARG A 673 -6.15 -10.12 -12.79
C ARG A 673 -5.57 -10.22 -11.38
N ILE A 674 -4.47 -9.52 -11.13
CA ILE A 674 -3.77 -9.48 -9.84
C ILE A 674 -3.59 -8.03 -9.39
N PRO A 675 -3.36 -7.75 -8.08
CA PRO A 675 -2.92 -6.43 -7.63
C PRO A 675 -1.77 -5.90 -8.50
N LEU A 676 -1.70 -4.57 -8.69
CA LEU A 676 -0.77 -3.96 -9.61
C LEU A 676 0.66 -4.43 -9.30
N THR A 677 1.22 -5.20 -10.24
CA THR A 677 2.57 -5.75 -10.15
C THR A 677 3.59 -4.71 -10.57
N ASP A 678 4.72 -4.72 -9.90
CA ASP A 678 5.90 -3.98 -10.26
C ASP A 678 6.74 -4.72 -11.31
N TRP A 679 6.63 -6.05 -11.49
CA TRP A 679 7.50 -6.81 -12.39
C TRP A 679 6.72 -7.53 -13.51
N TYR A 680 6.82 -7.01 -14.74
CA TYR A 680 6.01 -7.43 -15.87
C TYR A 680 6.75 -7.38 -17.21
N TRP A 681 6.29 -8.18 -18.17
CA TRP A 681 6.82 -8.24 -19.53
C TRP A 681 6.36 -7.03 -20.36
N THR A 682 7.30 -6.21 -20.86
CA THR A 682 6.96 -4.98 -21.60
C THR A 682 6.45 -5.24 -23.02
N SER A 683 6.70 -6.43 -23.57
CA SER A 683 6.21 -6.84 -24.89
C SER A 683 4.76 -7.35 -24.86
N THR A 684 4.37 -8.03 -23.79
CA THR A 684 3.07 -8.74 -23.70
C THR A 684 2.13 -8.20 -22.62
N GLY A 685 2.63 -7.41 -21.68
CA GLY A 685 1.85 -6.91 -20.55
C GLY A 685 1.48 -8.00 -19.55
N ARG A 686 2.11 -9.17 -19.61
CA ARG A 686 1.90 -10.25 -18.64
C ARG A 686 2.75 -10.06 -17.40
N PHE A 687 2.22 -10.48 -16.25
CA PHE A 687 2.99 -10.51 -15.01
C PHE A 687 4.21 -11.42 -15.14
N ARG A 688 5.30 -11.07 -14.47
CA ARG A 688 6.50 -11.90 -14.35
C ARG A 688 6.70 -12.43 -12.93
N GLY A 689 6.49 -11.57 -11.95
CA GLY A 689 6.60 -11.85 -10.51
C GLY A 689 6.14 -10.64 -9.71
N PHE A 690 6.18 -10.71 -8.38
CA PHE A 690 5.86 -9.62 -7.46
C PHE A 690 4.45 -9.01 -7.57
N ILE A 691 3.71 -9.00 -6.47
CA ILE A 691 2.29 -8.63 -6.43
C ILE A 691 2.04 -7.76 -5.19
N ALA A 692 1.25 -6.70 -5.35
CA ALA A 692 0.80 -5.86 -4.23
C ALA A 692 1.94 -5.20 -3.41
N ARG A 693 3.16 -5.10 -3.96
CA ARG A 693 4.32 -4.54 -3.25
C ARG A 693 4.14 -3.04 -2.95
N PRO A 694 4.65 -2.56 -1.80
CA PRO A 694 4.63 -1.13 -1.46
C PRO A 694 5.58 -0.28 -2.33
N VAL A 695 6.47 -0.90 -3.11
CA VAL A 695 7.40 -0.22 -4.03
C VAL A 695 6.71 0.71 -5.03
N LEU A 696 5.40 0.52 -5.27
CA LEU A 696 4.60 1.44 -6.10
C LEU A 696 4.49 2.85 -5.53
N GLY A 697 4.97 3.11 -4.31
CA GLY A 697 5.24 4.48 -3.85
C GLY A 697 6.16 5.27 -4.81
N ALA A 698 6.92 4.58 -5.66
CA ALA A 698 7.76 5.15 -6.70
C ALA A 698 6.99 6.00 -7.72
N VAL A 699 5.72 5.68 -7.97
CA VAL A 699 4.84 6.47 -8.87
C VAL A 699 4.75 7.93 -8.42
N TYR A 700 4.85 8.20 -7.11
CA TYR A 700 4.75 9.55 -6.56
C TYR A 700 6.02 10.40 -6.72
N ALA A 701 7.09 9.87 -7.31
CA ALA A 701 8.30 10.63 -7.62
C ALA A 701 8.01 11.89 -8.45
N LYS A 702 7.09 11.82 -9.41
CA LYS A 702 6.70 12.98 -10.22
C LYS A 702 5.99 14.05 -9.39
N LEU A 703 5.10 13.62 -8.50
CA LEU A 703 4.38 14.53 -7.60
C LEU A 703 5.35 15.20 -6.60
N LEU A 704 6.30 14.43 -6.05
CA LEU A 704 7.33 14.93 -5.15
C LEU A 704 8.17 16.06 -5.77
N LEU A 705 8.52 15.92 -7.06
CA LEU A 705 9.25 16.93 -7.83
C LEU A 705 8.38 18.15 -8.19
N HIS A 706 7.09 17.95 -8.47
CA HIS A 706 6.19 19.05 -8.82
C HIS A 706 6.09 20.10 -7.71
N GLN A 707 6.08 19.69 -6.44
CA GLN A 707 6.04 20.60 -5.29
C GLN A 707 7.35 21.34 -5.00
N GLN A 708 8.46 20.97 -5.65
CA GLN A 708 9.75 21.66 -5.51
C GLN A 708 9.89 22.85 -6.46
N GLN A 709 8.98 22.98 -7.43
CA GLN A 709 8.89 24.08 -8.39
C GLN A 709 7.90 25.13 -7.89
#